data_AF-A0AAE0V5B7-F1
#
_entry.id   AF-A0AAE0V5B7-F1
#
_cell.length_a   1.000
_cell.length_b   1.000
_cell.length_c   1.000
_cell.angle_alpha   90.00
_cell.angle_beta   90.00
_cell.angle_gamma   90.00
#
_symmetry.space_group_name_H-M   'P 1'
#
loop_
_entity.id
_entity.type
_entity.pdbx_description
1 polymer ?
#
loop_
_entity_poly.entity_id
_entity_poly.type
_entity_poly.pdbx_seq_one_letter_code
_entity_poly.pdbx_strand_id
1 'polypeptide(L)'
;MQLSTVAAEEVLQITQSCNPTTCPLDPIPSAMLQTISPDLLPFITTAINGSLTSGHFPTVFKKARVIPILKKPALDPSDISNYRPVSLLSFLSKILERVVCNQLFDYLLQNNLHDPNQSGFKAAHSTETALLAVTEKLHAARSAKLPSVLILLDLSAAFDTVNHKTLLSTLRSLGICGTAWEWFASYLDGRSYQVTWKGLTSAPRRLSTGVPQGSVLGPLLFSLYTHSLGKVISSHGFSYHCYADDTQLIFSFSPSDTMASVWTSVCLVDISSWMTAHQLKLNPSKTELLIIPGDPSPAQDLAISLSNSMISPSATARNLGVTMDNQLSFSSRGTLMSASSVQHQKNLAISIHTGYSAAPLVFNLPKFSHTTPLLRSLHWLPVAARIRFKTLMLAYKAKNGPVPSYLKALVTPHTAPRSLRSTSTAQLVPPSLREKVGGAVALFKCFKKRKRGKRAGALVKLRQRGFRTVLPSIHLANLRSLPNKMDELLLLSWTNKDFSNSAALCFTESWLNDAIPDSALNLPGFQLFRADRVAESAGKSLGGGTCFYINERWCTDVTVLKMCCPDLEAFFINCKPFYSLQEFSSFILAKEDAFRNGDRILYNQARNTLNKEIRVAKRSYAKKLENQFSANNPASVWKGLKYITNYKTPSPSTEANQQLAEDLNEFYCRFETAGLTPHAPSEHLSIQPLTPPATPLSPPPPALRISEDDVRQIFLKQKKRKAPGPDGVTPVCLRTCADQLAFIFSQIFNRSLELCEVPACFKRSTIIPIPKKPKMTGLNDYRPVALTSVVMKSFERLVLAYLKNITGPLLDPLQFAYRANRSVDDAVNVMGLHFILQHLDKSGTYVRLLFVDFSSAFNTIIPTLLQTKLTQLSVPSSICQWITSFLTDRHQLVKLGKFKSNSRTTSTGAPQGCVLSPLLFSLYTNDCTSTDPSVKLLKFADDTTVIGLIQDGDESAYRQEIEQLAAWCSRNNLELNTLKTVEMIVDFRRNTPALPPLTIMNSTVPTVESFRFLGTTISQDLKWDTHIDATIKKAQQRLYFLRQLRKFNLPQELLIHFYSAVIESFLCTSITVWFGSATKSDMRRLQRTVRTAERIIGVPLPTLQELYTSRVRKRALKITLDPSHPGHILFDLLPSGGPYRAANTRTARHKNSFFPQAIYLLNS
;
A
#
# COMPACT_ATOMS: atom_id res chain seq x y z
N MET A 1 -26.18 -25.02 34.05
CA MET A 1 -24.96 -24.19 34.14
C MET A 1 -24.82 -23.59 35.53
N GLN A 2 -23.59 -23.50 36.06
CA GLN A 2 -23.19 -22.57 37.14
C GLN A 2 -21.95 -21.78 36.66
N LEU A 3 -21.64 -20.64 37.29
CA LEU A 3 -20.44 -19.86 37.01
C LEU A 3 -19.29 -20.28 37.94
N SER A 4 -18.10 -20.49 37.40
CA SER A 4 -16.90 -20.85 38.17
C SER A 4 -15.99 -19.64 38.41
N THR A 5 -15.25 -19.64 39.51
CA THR A 5 -14.17 -18.66 39.74
C THR A 5 -13.01 -18.87 38.75
N VAL A 6 -12.23 -17.80 38.56
CA VAL A 6 -11.22 -17.68 37.49
C VAL A 6 -9.86 -17.31 38.08
N ALA A 7 -8.80 -17.86 37.50
CA ALA A 7 -7.42 -17.61 37.90
C ALA A 7 -6.91 -16.26 37.38
N ALA A 8 -6.02 -15.62 38.16
CA ALA A 8 -5.43 -14.32 37.80
C ALA A 8 -4.71 -14.34 36.43
N GLU A 9 -4.07 -15.47 36.08
CA GLU A 9 -3.40 -15.62 34.78
C GLU A 9 -4.37 -15.56 33.59
N GLU A 10 -5.58 -16.12 33.73
CA GLU A 10 -6.62 -16.06 32.70
C GLU A 10 -7.17 -14.63 32.55
N VAL A 11 -7.41 -13.94 33.69
CA VAL A 11 -7.80 -12.52 33.69
C VAL A 11 -6.73 -11.66 33.00
N LEU A 12 -5.45 -11.95 33.20
CA LEU A 12 -4.35 -11.26 32.53
C LEU A 12 -4.32 -11.54 31.02
N GLN A 13 -4.48 -12.79 30.60
CA GLN A 13 -4.55 -13.17 29.17
C GLN A 13 -5.76 -12.52 28.46
N ILE A 14 -6.93 -12.48 29.11
CA ILE A 14 -8.11 -11.77 28.61
C ILE A 14 -7.85 -10.25 28.52
N THR A 15 -7.22 -9.68 29.53
CA THR A 15 -6.90 -8.24 29.57
C THR A 15 -5.92 -7.83 28.47
N GLN A 16 -4.91 -8.66 28.18
CA GLN A 16 -3.89 -8.40 27.14
C GLN A 16 -4.38 -8.71 25.71
N SER A 17 -5.29 -9.67 25.53
CA SER A 17 -5.83 -10.02 24.20
C SER A 17 -6.98 -9.11 23.74
N CYS A 18 -7.64 -8.40 24.67
CA CYS A 18 -8.63 -7.38 24.32
C CYS A 18 -8.00 -6.16 23.63
N ASN A 19 -8.67 -5.61 22.61
CA ASN A 19 -8.29 -4.33 22.01
C ASN A 19 -8.55 -3.16 22.98
N PRO A 20 -7.63 -2.20 23.15
CA PRO A 20 -7.87 -1.01 23.98
C PRO A 20 -8.94 -0.11 23.35
N THR A 21 -10.18 -0.20 23.84
CA THR A 21 -11.27 0.72 23.48
C THR A 21 -11.38 1.82 24.52
N THR A 22 -11.31 3.10 24.13
CA THR A 22 -11.50 4.23 25.05
C THR A 22 -12.99 4.44 25.33
N CYS A 23 -13.41 4.37 26.59
CA CYS A 23 -14.75 4.77 27.03
C CYS A 23 -14.68 6.06 27.87
N PRO A 24 -15.50 7.10 27.61
CA PRO A 24 -15.53 8.31 28.44
C PRO A 24 -15.95 8.09 29.91
N LEU A 25 -16.55 6.92 30.20
CA LEU A 25 -16.96 6.49 31.55
C LEU A 25 -15.84 5.77 32.33
N ASP A 26 -14.76 5.33 31.67
CA ASP A 26 -13.63 4.73 32.38
C ASP A 26 -12.83 5.85 33.11
N PRO A 27 -12.40 5.63 34.37
CA PRO A 27 -11.60 6.62 35.11
C PRO A 27 -10.16 6.74 34.59
N ILE A 28 -9.67 5.70 33.90
CA ILE A 28 -8.31 5.60 33.35
C ILE A 28 -8.42 5.10 31.89
N PRO A 29 -7.68 5.67 30.92
CA PRO A 29 -7.67 5.16 29.55
C PRO A 29 -7.26 3.68 29.48
N SER A 30 -7.99 2.86 28.71
CA SER A 30 -7.82 1.40 28.68
C SER A 30 -6.41 0.93 28.30
N ALA A 31 -5.69 1.65 27.43
CA ALA A 31 -4.29 1.35 27.11
C ALA A 31 -3.33 1.55 28.32
N MET A 32 -3.63 2.52 29.19
CA MET A 32 -2.89 2.73 30.44
C MET A 32 -3.26 1.66 31.47
N LEU A 33 -4.55 1.29 31.55
CA LEU A 33 -5.02 0.18 32.40
C LEU A 33 -4.37 -1.15 31.98
N GLN A 34 -4.26 -1.45 30.67
CA GLN A 34 -3.50 -2.60 30.17
C GLN A 34 -2.01 -2.57 30.57
N THR A 35 -1.40 -1.39 30.59
CA THR A 35 0.02 -1.23 30.97
C THR A 35 0.25 -1.49 32.46
N ILE A 36 -0.68 -1.07 33.32
CA ILE A 36 -0.64 -1.21 34.80
C ILE A 36 -1.37 -2.51 35.24
N SER A 37 -1.87 -3.31 34.29
CA SER A 37 -2.67 -4.51 34.58
C SER A 37 -2.00 -5.55 35.48
N PRO A 38 -0.66 -5.78 35.49
CA PRO A 38 -0.04 -6.73 36.40
C PRO A 38 -0.19 -6.33 37.88
N ASP A 39 -0.06 -5.05 38.20
CA ASP A 39 -0.11 -4.54 39.57
C ASP A 39 -1.55 -4.49 40.11
N LEU A 40 -2.52 -4.23 39.22
CA LEU A 40 -3.96 -4.21 39.53
C LEU A 40 -4.61 -5.60 39.44
N LEU A 41 -3.89 -6.63 38.97
CA LEU A 41 -4.43 -7.95 38.69
C LEU A 41 -5.14 -8.62 39.89
N PRO A 42 -4.63 -8.55 41.14
CA PRO A 42 -5.31 -9.16 42.28
C PRO A 42 -6.68 -8.51 42.53
N PHE A 43 -6.77 -7.18 42.46
CA PHE A 43 -8.00 -6.43 42.70
C PHE A 43 -9.04 -6.68 41.60
N ILE A 44 -8.61 -6.71 40.33
CA ILE A 44 -9.48 -7.02 39.18
C ILE A 44 -9.99 -8.46 39.27
N THR A 45 -9.12 -9.43 39.62
CA THR A 45 -9.48 -10.85 39.77
C THR A 45 -10.48 -11.05 40.92
N THR A 46 -10.25 -10.42 42.08
CA THR A 46 -11.18 -10.47 43.21
C THR A 46 -12.53 -9.83 42.88
N ALA A 47 -12.55 -8.69 42.17
CA ALA A 47 -13.80 -8.04 41.75
C ALA A 47 -14.59 -8.89 40.72
N ILE A 48 -13.91 -9.58 39.80
CA ILE A 48 -14.53 -10.52 38.87
C ILE A 48 -15.09 -11.72 39.64
N ASN A 49 -14.26 -12.41 40.44
CA ASN A 49 -14.68 -13.60 41.18
C ASN A 49 -15.81 -13.30 42.17
N GLY A 50 -15.80 -12.14 42.83
CA GLY A 50 -16.90 -11.69 43.68
C GLY A 50 -18.21 -11.45 42.93
N SER A 51 -18.17 -10.99 41.67
CA SER A 51 -19.37 -10.89 40.82
C SER A 51 -19.90 -12.27 40.40
N LEU A 52 -19.00 -13.22 40.12
CA LEU A 52 -19.37 -14.59 39.70
C LEU A 52 -19.96 -15.40 40.87
N THR A 53 -19.40 -15.31 42.08
CA THR A 53 -19.91 -16.03 43.26
C THR A 53 -21.20 -15.42 43.83
N SER A 54 -21.34 -14.09 43.81
CA SER A 54 -22.55 -13.41 44.30
C SER A 54 -23.73 -13.45 43.32
N GLY A 55 -23.53 -13.86 42.07
CA GLY A 55 -24.58 -13.82 41.04
C GLY A 55 -25.04 -12.40 40.69
N HIS A 56 -24.21 -11.36 40.92
CA HIS A 56 -24.61 -9.96 40.75
C HIS A 56 -23.66 -9.18 39.82
N PHE A 57 -24.21 -8.41 38.89
CA PHE A 57 -23.45 -7.59 37.95
C PHE A 57 -23.24 -6.16 38.49
N PRO A 58 -22.00 -5.64 38.57
CA PRO A 58 -21.72 -4.35 39.20
C PRO A 58 -22.49 -3.17 38.60
N THR A 59 -23.17 -2.40 39.45
CA THR A 59 -24.04 -1.28 39.03
C THR A 59 -23.32 -0.19 38.25
N VAL A 60 -22.03 0.03 38.52
CA VAL A 60 -21.17 0.96 37.76
C VAL A 60 -21.03 0.53 36.29
N PHE A 61 -20.97 -0.78 36.02
CA PHE A 61 -20.82 -1.35 34.67
C PHE A 61 -22.16 -1.40 33.89
N LYS A 62 -23.30 -1.11 34.54
CA LYS A 62 -24.62 -1.00 33.90
C LYS A 62 -24.82 0.29 33.11
N LYS A 63 -23.89 1.25 33.21
CA LYS A 63 -23.92 2.55 32.52
C LYS A 63 -23.23 2.46 31.14
N ALA A 64 -23.88 2.97 30.09
CA ALA A 64 -23.36 2.99 28.72
C ALA A 64 -23.28 4.42 28.14
N ARG A 65 -22.30 4.65 27.26
CA ARG A 65 -22.14 5.91 26.53
C ARG A 65 -22.31 5.68 25.04
N VAL A 66 -23.45 6.08 24.49
CA VAL A 66 -23.82 5.84 23.08
C VAL A 66 -23.25 6.93 22.19
N ILE A 67 -22.59 6.53 21.10
CA ILE A 67 -22.20 7.42 20.00
C ILE A 67 -22.94 6.96 18.73
N PRO A 68 -23.74 7.83 18.08
CA PRO A 68 -24.41 7.49 16.83
C PRO A 68 -23.40 7.51 15.67
N ILE A 69 -23.33 6.43 14.90
CA ILE A 69 -22.45 6.30 13.72
C ILE A 69 -23.30 6.05 12.47
N LEU A 70 -23.07 6.83 11.41
CA LEU A 70 -23.84 6.74 10.16
C LEU A 70 -23.64 5.37 9.49
N LYS A 71 -24.75 4.67 9.17
CA LYS A 71 -24.78 3.27 8.68
C LYS A 71 -24.02 3.06 7.37
N LYS A 72 -23.99 4.06 6.49
CA LYS A 72 -23.20 4.11 5.25
C LYS A 72 -22.76 5.57 5.02
N PRO A 73 -21.53 5.85 4.55
CA PRO A 73 -20.99 7.21 4.41
C PRO A 73 -21.58 8.02 3.23
N ALA A 74 -22.66 7.56 2.62
CA ALA A 74 -23.37 8.19 1.50
C ALA A 74 -24.89 8.25 1.74
N LEU A 75 -25.33 8.02 2.98
CA LEU A 75 -26.69 8.30 3.43
C LEU A 75 -26.76 9.75 3.94
N ASP A 76 -27.96 10.33 3.92
CA ASP A 76 -28.19 11.68 4.45
C ASP A 76 -27.89 11.72 5.97
N PRO A 77 -26.98 12.58 6.45
CA PRO A 77 -26.72 12.80 7.87
C PRO A 77 -27.87 13.48 8.63
N SER A 78 -28.88 14.01 7.93
CA SER A 78 -30.03 14.70 8.54
C SER A 78 -31.08 13.73 9.08
N ASP A 79 -31.27 12.58 8.42
CA ASP A 79 -32.16 11.53 8.91
C ASP A 79 -31.52 10.72 10.05
N ILE A 80 -32.17 10.77 11.22
CA ILE A 80 -31.78 10.04 12.43
C ILE A 80 -31.82 8.51 12.19
N SER A 81 -32.71 8.02 11.32
CA SER A 81 -32.81 6.60 10.98
C SER A 81 -31.54 6.05 10.33
N ASN A 82 -30.74 6.91 9.68
CA ASN A 82 -29.47 6.50 9.04
C ASN A 82 -28.33 6.25 10.04
N TYR A 83 -28.51 6.51 11.34
CA TYR A 83 -27.49 6.24 12.37
C TYR A 83 -27.66 4.87 13.04
N ARG A 84 -26.56 4.34 13.57
CA ARG A 84 -26.48 3.13 14.40
C ARG A 84 -25.96 3.52 15.80
N PRO A 85 -26.68 3.17 16.90
CA PRO A 85 -26.33 3.59 18.25
C PRO A 85 -25.24 2.68 18.87
N VAL A 86 -23.96 3.03 18.69
CA VAL A 86 -22.86 2.21 19.22
C VAL A 86 -22.63 2.51 20.71
N SER A 87 -22.81 1.49 21.55
CA SER A 87 -22.67 1.58 23.00
C SER A 87 -21.22 1.40 23.44
N LEU A 88 -20.57 2.48 23.88
CA LEU A 88 -19.30 2.40 24.61
C LEU A 88 -19.58 1.97 26.06
N LEU A 89 -19.18 0.73 26.36
CA LEU A 89 -19.13 0.18 27.72
C LEU A 89 -17.73 0.31 28.31
N SER A 90 -17.64 0.35 29.63
CA SER A 90 -16.37 0.35 30.39
C SER A 90 -15.46 -0.81 29.98
N PHE A 91 -14.16 -0.59 29.96
CA PHE A 91 -13.18 -1.64 29.65
C PHE A 91 -13.23 -2.82 30.63
N LEU A 92 -13.40 -2.55 31.94
CA LEU A 92 -13.53 -3.61 32.97
C LEU A 92 -14.83 -4.41 32.81
N SER A 93 -15.94 -3.74 32.43
CA SER A 93 -17.21 -4.40 32.08
C SER A 93 -17.01 -5.45 30.98
N LYS A 94 -16.27 -5.12 29.93
CA LYS A 94 -16.00 -6.03 28.80
C LYS A 94 -15.11 -7.22 29.17
N ILE A 95 -14.22 -7.08 30.16
CA ILE A 95 -13.41 -8.19 30.68
C ILE A 95 -14.31 -9.17 31.45
N LEU A 96 -15.16 -8.66 32.35
CA LEU A 96 -16.14 -9.49 33.08
C LEU A 96 -17.15 -10.17 32.13
N GLU A 97 -17.68 -9.43 31.15
CA GLU A 97 -18.54 -10.00 30.10
C GLU A 97 -17.80 -11.08 29.28
N ARG A 98 -16.49 -10.92 29.00
CA ARG A 98 -15.70 -11.93 28.28
C ARG A 98 -15.55 -13.22 29.07
N VAL A 99 -15.26 -13.13 30.37
CA VAL A 99 -15.16 -14.30 31.27
C VAL A 99 -16.46 -15.11 31.25
N VAL A 100 -17.61 -14.46 31.45
CA VAL A 100 -18.92 -15.13 31.42
C VAL A 100 -19.26 -15.65 30.02
N CYS A 101 -18.88 -14.94 28.96
CA CYS A 101 -19.10 -15.36 27.58
C CYS A 101 -18.32 -16.65 27.23
N ASN A 102 -17.08 -16.79 27.71
CA ASN A 102 -16.30 -18.02 27.55
C ASN A 102 -17.00 -19.19 28.25
N GLN A 103 -17.29 -19.08 29.56
CA GLN A 103 -17.93 -20.15 30.34
C GLN A 103 -19.30 -20.55 29.77
N LEU A 104 -20.10 -19.59 29.30
CA LEU A 104 -21.39 -19.85 28.66
C LEU A 104 -21.23 -20.58 27.33
N PHE A 105 -20.25 -20.20 26.50
CA PHE A 105 -19.98 -20.87 25.23
C PHE A 105 -19.53 -22.33 25.44
N ASP A 106 -18.65 -22.58 26.42
CA ASP A 106 -18.19 -23.92 26.75
C ASP A 106 -19.33 -24.81 27.27
N TYR A 107 -20.22 -24.28 28.13
CA TYR A 107 -21.42 -24.99 28.58
C TYR A 107 -22.38 -25.33 27.44
N LEU A 108 -22.64 -24.38 26.53
CA LEU A 108 -23.53 -24.60 25.37
C LEU A 108 -22.94 -25.63 24.39
N LEU A 109 -21.62 -25.64 24.23
CA LEU A 109 -20.90 -26.61 23.41
C LEU A 109 -20.96 -28.03 24.01
N GLN A 110 -20.67 -28.17 25.31
CA GLN A 110 -20.73 -29.45 26.02
C GLN A 110 -22.12 -30.10 25.98
N ASN A 111 -23.18 -29.30 26.07
CA ASN A 111 -24.57 -29.77 26.09
C ASN A 111 -25.25 -29.77 24.71
N ASN A 112 -24.53 -29.47 23.63
CA ASN A 112 -25.05 -29.35 22.26
C ASN A 112 -26.27 -28.41 22.10
N LEU A 113 -26.36 -27.37 22.93
CA LEU A 113 -27.49 -26.43 23.00
C LEU A 113 -27.46 -25.33 21.93
N HIS A 114 -26.46 -25.33 21.04
CA HIS A 114 -26.38 -24.40 19.92
C HIS A 114 -27.21 -24.88 18.71
N ASP A 115 -27.97 -23.96 18.11
CA ASP A 115 -28.58 -24.19 16.80
C ASP A 115 -27.49 -24.54 15.75
N PRO A 116 -27.60 -25.66 15.01
CA PRO A 116 -26.66 -26.03 13.96
C PRO A 116 -26.71 -25.11 12.73
N ASN A 117 -27.87 -24.52 12.45
CA ASN A 117 -28.15 -23.62 11.32
C ASN A 117 -27.83 -22.14 11.63
N GLN A 118 -27.54 -21.76 12.88
CA GLN A 118 -27.02 -20.44 13.22
C GLN A 118 -25.49 -20.39 13.02
N SER A 119 -25.04 -19.49 12.15
CA SER A 119 -23.61 -19.23 11.83
C SER A 119 -23.12 -17.84 12.25
N GLY A 120 -24.01 -16.94 12.67
CA GLY A 120 -23.63 -15.64 13.22
C GLY A 120 -22.95 -15.81 14.58
N PHE A 121 -21.92 -14.99 14.83
CA PHE A 121 -21.20 -14.86 16.11
C PHE A 121 -20.60 -16.16 16.72
N LYS A 122 -20.60 -17.26 15.97
CA LYS A 122 -20.16 -18.59 16.39
C LYS A 122 -18.72 -18.84 15.96
N ALA A 123 -17.90 -19.40 16.85
CA ALA A 123 -16.49 -19.70 16.54
C ALA A 123 -16.38 -20.66 15.34
N ALA A 124 -15.38 -20.45 14.48
CA ALA A 124 -15.14 -21.17 13.22
C ALA A 124 -16.26 -21.09 12.14
N HIS A 125 -17.37 -20.37 12.37
CA HIS A 125 -18.35 -20.03 11.33
C HIS A 125 -18.04 -18.66 10.70
N SER A 126 -18.58 -18.42 9.50
CA SER A 126 -18.46 -17.17 8.74
C SER A 126 -19.66 -16.95 7.80
N THR A 127 -19.73 -15.77 7.16
CA THR A 127 -20.66 -15.53 6.04
C THR A 127 -20.44 -16.52 4.90
N GLU A 128 -19.19 -16.97 4.67
CA GLU A 128 -18.90 -18.01 3.68
C GLU A 128 -19.59 -19.33 4.04
N THR A 129 -19.48 -19.80 5.30
CA THR A 129 -20.10 -21.06 5.72
C THR A 129 -21.63 -21.02 5.69
N ALA A 130 -22.22 -19.85 5.97
CA ALA A 130 -23.67 -19.66 5.91
C ALA A 130 -24.20 -19.70 4.47
N LEU A 131 -23.60 -18.89 3.59
CA LEU A 131 -23.96 -18.88 2.16
C LEU A 131 -23.70 -20.23 1.50
N LEU A 132 -22.63 -20.92 1.89
CA LEU A 132 -22.33 -22.27 1.46
C LEU A 132 -23.47 -23.21 1.88
N ALA A 133 -23.84 -23.30 3.16
CA ALA A 133 -24.92 -24.17 3.64
C ALA A 133 -26.29 -23.90 2.96
N VAL A 134 -26.65 -22.64 2.72
CA VAL A 134 -27.84 -22.27 1.93
C VAL A 134 -27.74 -22.78 0.50
N THR A 135 -26.58 -22.60 -0.14
CA THR A 135 -26.36 -22.98 -1.54
C THR A 135 -26.38 -24.50 -1.77
N GLU A 136 -25.93 -25.33 -0.80
CA GLU A 136 -26.06 -26.80 -0.90
C GLU A 136 -27.53 -27.21 -0.98
N LYS A 137 -28.37 -26.73 -0.07
CA LYS A 137 -29.79 -27.12 0.00
C LYS A 137 -30.51 -26.81 -1.32
N LEU A 138 -30.24 -25.65 -1.89
CA LEU A 138 -30.82 -25.21 -3.17
C LEU A 138 -30.25 -25.99 -4.38
N HIS A 139 -28.96 -26.34 -4.39
CA HIS A 139 -28.40 -27.21 -5.42
C HIS A 139 -28.91 -28.66 -5.32
N ALA A 140 -29.06 -29.20 -4.10
CA ALA A 140 -29.58 -30.54 -3.86
C ALA A 140 -31.03 -30.67 -4.30
N ALA A 141 -31.90 -29.72 -3.92
CA ALA A 141 -33.30 -29.67 -4.37
C ALA A 141 -33.41 -29.59 -5.90
N ARG A 142 -32.64 -28.70 -6.54
CA ARG A 142 -32.59 -28.60 -8.00
C ARG A 142 -32.08 -29.87 -8.68
N SER A 143 -31.18 -30.61 -8.02
CA SER A 143 -30.67 -31.90 -8.53
C SER A 143 -31.69 -33.04 -8.41
N ALA A 144 -32.62 -32.93 -7.46
CA ALA A 144 -33.84 -33.73 -7.39
C ALA A 144 -34.98 -33.17 -8.27
N LYS A 145 -34.69 -32.19 -9.16
CA LYS A 145 -35.62 -31.45 -10.03
C LYS A 145 -36.71 -30.61 -9.33
N LEU A 146 -36.67 -30.49 -8.01
CA LEU A 146 -37.69 -29.77 -7.24
C LEU A 146 -37.55 -28.24 -7.39
N PRO A 147 -38.60 -27.48 -7.74
CA PRO A 147 -38.61 -26.03 -7.57
C PRO A 147 -38.37 -25.65 -6.12
N SER A 148 -37.77 -24.48 -5.89
CA SER A 148 -37.45 -24.00 -4.55
C SER A 148 -37.64 -22.49 -4.40
N VAL A 149 -38.11 -22.08 -3.23
CA VAL A 149 -38.26 -20.70 -2.79
C VAL A 149 -37.20 -20.39 -1.73
N LEU A 150 -36.51 -19.26 -1.89
CA LEU A 150 -35.60 -18.66 -0.93
C LEU A 150 -36.18 -17.32 -0.46
N ILE A 151 -36.35 -17.15 0.85
CA ILE A 151 -36.81 -15.89 1.46
C ILE A 151 -35.72 -15.35 2.38
N LEU A 152 -35.44 -14.05 2.29
CA LEU A 152 -34.48 -13.34 3.12
C LEU A 152 -35.23 -12.35 4.02
N LEU A 153 -35.32 -12.63 5.33
CA LEU A 153 -36.01 -11.78 6.31
C LEU A 153 -35.03 -10.74 6.90
N ASP A 154 -35.43 -9.47 6.97
CA ASP A 154 -34.72 -8.38 7.67
C ASP A 154 -35.50 -7.95 8.93
N LEU A 155 -34.78 -7.75 10.04
CA LEU A 155 -35.34 -7.31 11.32
C LEU A 155 -35.06 -5.82 11.57
N SER A 156 -36.11 -5.08 11.94
CA SER A 156 -36.00 -3.67 12.35
C SER A 156 -35.40 -3.55 13.74
N ALA A 157 -34.10 -3.21 13.81
CA ALA A 157 -33.36 -2.97 15.05
C ALA A 157 -33.36 -4.17 16.02
N ALA A 158 -32.95 -5.34 15.50
CA ALA A 158 -33.00 -6.63 16.20
C ALA A 158 -32.33 -6.66 17.59
N PHE A 159 -31.20 -5.97 17.75
CA PHE A 159 -30.50 -5.88 19.05
C PHE A 159 -31.20 -4.98 20.07
N ASP A 160 -31.91 -3.95 19.60
CA ASP A 160 -32.54 -2.94 20.44
C ASP A 160 -33.96 -3.36 20.88
N THR A 161 -34.53 -4.39 20.25
CA THR A 161 -35.90 -4.90 20.47
C THR A 161 -36.00 -6.11 21.41
N VAL A 162 -34.89 -6.74 21.80
CA VAL A 162 -34.87 -7.97 22.61
C VAL A 162 -35.58 -7.80 23.97
N ASN A 163 -36.65 -8.56 24.22
CA ASN A 163 -37.37 -8.51 25.49
C ASN A 163 -36.62 -9.26 26.61
N HIS A 164 -36.28 -8.56 27.70
CA HIS A 164 -35.48 -9.13 28.80
C HIS A 164 -36.18 -10.29 29.54
N LYS A 165 -37.49 -10.22 29.78
CA LYS A 165 -38.24 -11.30 30.46
C LYS A 165 -38.21 -12.59 29.64
N THR A 166 -38.37 -12.46 28.33
CA THR A 166 -38.36 -13.56 27.36
C THR A 166 -36.94 -14.13 27.17
N LEU A 167 -35.90 -13.29 27.28
CA LEU A 167 -34.51 -13.75 27.30
C LEU A 167 -34.20 -14.52 28.59
N LEU A 168 -34.71 -14.09 29.75
CA LEU A 168 -34.49 -14.80 31.02
C LEU A 168 -35.28 -16.12 31.13
N SER A 169 -36.46 -16.23 30.50
CA SER A 169 -37.19 -17.51 30.42
C SER A 169 -36.52 -18.49 29.44
N THR A 170 -36.05 -18.03 28.29
CA THR A 170 -35.29 -18.88 27.34
C THR A 170 -33.97 -19.36 27.95
N LEU A 171 -33.19 -18.50 28.61
CA LEU A 171 -31.98 -18.92 29.34
C LEU A 171 -32.29 -19.97 30.43
N ARG A 172 -33.40 -19.84 31.15
CA ARG A 172 -33.84 -20.84 32.15
C ARG A 172 -34.22 -22.18 31.50
N SER A 173 -34.87 -22.15 30.33
CA SER A 173 -35.19 -23.37 29.56
C SER A 173 -33.96 -24.10 29.00
N LEU A 174 -32.81 -23.42 28.89
CA LEU A 174 -31.51 -23.97 28.51
C LEU A 174 -30.68 -24.49 29.72
N GLY A 175 -31.31 -24.63 30.89
CA GLY A 175 -30.68 -25.17 32.11
C GLY A 175 -29.74 -24.20 32.81
N ILE A 176 -29.88 -22.88 32.59
CA ILE A 176 -29.16 -21.85 33.36
C ILE A 176 -30.01 -21.51 34.58
N CYS A 177 -29.53 -21.87 35.78
CA CYS A 177 -30.26 -21.83 37.04
C CYS A 177 -29.35 -21.33 38.18
N GLY A 178 -29.95 -20.89 39.31
CA GLY A 178 -29.21 -20.38 40.47
C GLY A 178 -28.41 -19.11 40.16
N THR A 179 -27.25 -18.97 40.79
CA THR A 179 -26.36 -17.78 40.69
C THR A 179 -26.04 -17.35 39.25
N ALA A 180 -25.95 -18.30 38.31
CA ALA A 180 -25.74 -17.98 36.90
C ALA A 180 -26.95 -17.28 36.26
N TRP A 181 -28.18 -17.68 36.62
CA TRP A 181 -29.40 -17.04 36.14
C TRP A 181 -29.60 -15.67 36.79
N GLU A 182 -29.35 -15.57 38.09
CA GLU A 182 -29.35 -14.31 38.85
C GLU A 182 -28.36 -13.31 38.25
N TRP A 183 -27.17 -13.77 37.83
CA TRP A 183 -26.18 -12.92 37.16
C TRP A 183 -26.68 -12.36 35.84
N PHE A 184 -27.34 -13.17 35.00
CA PHE A 184 -27.94 -12.66 33.75
C PHE A 184 -29.12 -11.73 33.99
N ALA A 185 -29.95 -11.99 35.00
CA ALA A 185 -31.02 -11.07 35.41
C ALA A 185 -30.43 -9.72 35.87
N SER A 186 -29.41 -9.76 36.72
CA SER A 186 -28.68 -8.60 37.20
C SER A 186 -27.92 -7.87 36.08
N TYR A 187 -27.40 -8.58 35.07
CA TYR A 187 -26.72 -7.97 33.92
C TYR A 187 -27.67 -7.17 33.02
N LEU A 188 -28.93 -7.61 32.86
CA LEU A 188 -29.94 -6.95 32.03
C LEU A 188 -30.68 -5.84 32.77
N ASP A 189 -31.05 -6.05 34.04
CA ASP A 189 -31.80 -5.07 34.83
C ASP A 189 -30.99 -3.82 35.23
N GLY A 190 -31.67 -2.69 35.39
CA GLY A 190 -31.10 -1.45 35.91
C GLY A 190 -30.12 -0.75 34.97
N ARG A 191 -30.03 -1.16 33.70
CA ARG A 191 -29.14 -0.53 32.71
C ARG A 191 -29.61 0.85 32.30
N SER A 192 -28.65 1.73 32.01
CA SER A 192 -28.91 3.09 31.54
C SER A 192 -27.87 3.56 30.54
N TYR A 193 -28.27 4.46 29.64
CA TYR A 193 -27.40 5.02 28.62
C TYR A 193 -27.55 6.54 28.49
N GLN A 194 -26.48 7.18 28.02
CA GLN A 194 -26.45 8.58 27.60
C GLN A 194 -25.94 8.66 26.18
N VAL A 195 -26.55 9.48 25.33
CA VAL A 195 -26.06 9.76 23.98
C VAL A 195 -25.08 10.93 24.04
N THR A 196 -23.96 10.85 23.32
CA THR A 196 -23.04 11.98 23.12
C THR A 196 -22.83 12.28 21.64
N TRP A 197 -22.93 13.55 21.29
CA TRP A 197 -22.76 14.06 19.93
C TRP A 197 -22.00 15.39 19.98
N LYS A 198 -20.88 15.48 19.24
CA LYS A 198 -19.99 16.66 19.19
C LYS A 198 -19.63 17.26 20.56
N GLY A 199 -19.50 16.43 21.60
CA GLY A 199 -19.17 16.82 22.98
C GLY A 199 -20.39 16.96 23.91
N LEU A 200 -21.55 17.37 23.39
CA LEU A 200 -22.79 17.47 24.17
C LEU A 200 -23.28 16.07 24.60
N THR A 201 -23.94 15.98 25.76
CA THR A 201 -24.35 14.73 26.41
C THR A 201 -25.82 14.80 26.85
N SER A 202 -26.60 13.75 26.58
CA SER A 202 -28.00 13.67 27.02
C SER A 202 -28.14 13.36 28.52
N ALA A 203 -29.31 13.70 29.07
CA ALA A 203 -29.79 13.07 30.31
C ALA A 203 -29.77 11.53 30.18
N PRO A 204 -29.52 10.79 31.27
CA PRO A 204 -29.51 9.33 31.25
C PRO A 204 -30.92 8.77 31.07
N ARG A 205 -31.08 7.82 30.14
CA ARG A 205 -32.33 7.04 29.98
C ARG A 205 -32.10 5.60 30.41
N ARG A 206 -33.11 4.98 31.02
CA ARG A 206 -33.10 3.54 31.36
C ARG A 206 -33.30 2.71 30.10
N LEU A 207 -32.69 1.53 30.05
CA LEU A 207 -32.81 0.57 28.94
C LEU A 207 -33.71 -0.59 29.39
N SER A 208 -35.01 -0.52 29.08
CA SER A 208 -36.02 -1.51 29.48
C SER A 208 -36.13 -2.73 28.54
N THR A 209 -35.58 -2.62 27.34
CA THR A 209 -35.55 -3.64 26.28
C THR A 209 -34.26 -3.48 25.47
N GLY A 210 -33.87 -4.52 24.74
CA GLY A 210 -32.65 -4.53 23.94
C GLY A 210 -31.38 -4.87 24.72
N VAL A 211 -30.32 -5.23 23.99
CA VAL A 211 -29.01 -5.61 24.54
C VAL A 211 -27.93 -4.73 23.92
N PRO A 212 -27.08 -4.05 24.71
CA PRO A 212 -26.27 -2.93 24.22
C PRO A 212 -25.30 -3.31 23.10
N GLN A 213 -25.47 -2.67 21.94
CA GLN A 213 -24.69 -2.92 20.74
C GLN A 213 -23.25 -2.39 20.90
N GLY A 214 -22.35 -3.29 21.33
CA GLY A 214 -21.00 -2.98 21.81
C GLY A 214 -20.56 -3.80 23.03
N SER A 215 -21.48 -4.58 23.62
CA SER A 215 -21.20 -5.66 24.58
C SER A 215 -20.52 -6.87 23.93
N VAL A 216 -19.84 -7.66 24.77
CA VAL A 216 -19.24 -8.95 24.41
C VAL A 216 -20.28 -10.09 24.49
N LEU A 217 -21.22 -10.01 25.44
CA LEU A 217 -22.27 -11.01 25.62
C LEU A 217 -23.46 -10.85 24.65
N GLY A 218 -23.77 -9.62 24.23
CA GLY A 218 -24.99 -9.33 23.46
C GLY A 218 -25.21 -10.15 22.19
N PRO A 219 -24.17 -10.38 21.35
CA PRO A 219 -24.31 -11.23 20.15
C PRO A 219 -24.63 -12.70 20.46
N LEU A 220 -24.10 -13.23 21.56
CA LEU A 220 -24.41 -14.58 22.02
C LEU A 220 -25.83 -14.66 22.60
N LEU A 221 -26.22 -13.69 23.43
CA LEU A 221 -27.57 -13.59 24.00
C LEU A 221 -28.65 -13.47 22.90
N PHE A 222 -28.42 -12.69 21.85
CA PHE A 222 -29.34 -12.61 20.70
C PHE A 222 -29.45 -13.94 19.93
N SER A 223 -28.34 -14.68 19.81
CA SER A 223 -28.30 -15.99 19.15
C SER A 223 -29.03 -17.08 19.96
N LEU A 224 -29.12 -16.93 21.28
CA LEU A 224 -29.95 -17.78 22.15
C LEU A 224 -31.43 -17.34 22.12
N TYR A 225 -31.69 -16.03 22.06
CA TYR A 225 -33.04 -15.47 22.00
C TYR A 225 -33.85 -15.98 20.80
N THR A 226 -33.18 -16.14 19.66
CA THR A 226 -33.77 -16.61 18.39
C THR A 226 -33.81 -18.14 18.25
N HIS A 227 -33.31 -18.91 19.22
CA HIS A 227 -33.18 -20.37 19.12
C HIS A 227 -34.52 -21.12 18.93
N SER A 228 -35.62 -20.63 19.51
CA SER A 228 -36.94 -21.26 19.38
C SER A 228 -37.61 -21.04 18.02
N LEU A 229 -37.23 -20.00 17.26
CA LEU A 229 -37.75 -19.74 15.91
C LEU A 229 -37.49 -20.91 14.96
N GLY A 230 -36.32 -21.55 15.07
CA GLY A 230 -35.95 -22.70 14.23
C GLY A 230 -36.92 -23.88 14.32
N LYS A 231 -37.58 -24.05 15.49
CA LYS A 231 -38.60 -25.10 15.68
C LYS A 231 -39.88 -24.77 14.92
N VAL A 232 -40.33 -23.52 14.96
CA VAL A 232 -41.52 -23.03 14.23
C VAL A 232 -41.32 -23.18 12.73
N ILE A 233 -40.17 -22.76 12.20
CA ILE A 233 -39.87 -22.91 10.77
C ILE A 233 -39.89 -24.40 10.37
N SER A 234 -39.27 -25.26 11.19
CA SER A 234 -39.18 -26.70 10.92
C SER A 234 -40.55 -27.40 10.93
N SER A 235 -41.52 -26.95 11.73
CA SER A 235 -42.87 -27.56 11.77
C SER A 235 -43.70 -27.36 10.49
N HIS A 236 -43.36 -26.38 9.65
CA HIS A 236 -43.99 -26.23 8.32
C HIS A 236 -43.22 -26.95 7.21
N GLY A 237 -42.18 -27.74 7.54
CA GLY A 237 -41.30 -28.40 6.57
C GLY A 237 -40.27 -27.46 5.92
N PHE A 238 -40.16 -26.21 6.37
CA PHE A 238 -39.20 -25.25 5.84
C PHE A 238 -37.80 -25.54 6.40
N SER A 239 -36.80 -25.54 5.52
CA SER A 239 -35.40 -25.44 5.93
C SER A 239 -35.06 -23.98 6.23
N TYR A 240 -34.13 -23.74 7.15
CA TYR A 240 -33.59 -22.41 7.38
C TYR A 240 -32.07 -22.42 7.48
N HIS A 241 -31.52 -21.21 7.46
CA HIS A 241 -30.18 -20.85 7.90
C HIS A 241 -30.20 -19.45 8.51
N CYS A 242 -29.43 -19.21 9.56
CA CYS A 242 -29.35 -17.89 10.21
C CYS A 242 -27.91 -17.38 10.27
N TYR A 243 -27.75 -16.07 10.14
CA TYR A 243 -26.49 -15.39 10.41
C TYR A 243 -26.78 -14.08 11.14
N ALA A 244 -26.65 -14.11 12.47
CA ALA A 244 -27.09 -13.01 13.33
C ALA A 244 -28.60 -12.79 13.18
N ASP A 245 -29.02 -11.57 12.84
CA ASP A 245 -30.39 -11.16 12.55
C ASP A 245 -30.85 -11.50 11.11
N ASP A 246 -29.93 -11.68 10.16
CA ASP A 246 -30.26 -12.12 8.80
C ASP A 246 -30.75 -13.59 8.82
N THR A 247 -32.02 -13.82 8.48
CA THR A 247 -32.65 -15.15 8.48
C THR A 247 -33.02 -15.57 7.05
N GLN A 248 -32.53 -16.73 6.61
CA GLN A 248 -32.79 -17.32 5.29
C GLN A 248 -33.75 -18.50 5.42
N LEU A 249 -34.91 -18.46 4.79
CA LEU A 249 -35.84 -19.60 4.68
C LEU A 249 -35.71 -20.26 3.31
N ILE A 250 -35.80 -21.59 3.27
CA ILE A 250 -35.68 -22.41 2.06
C ILE A 250 -36.81 -23.44 2.07
N PHE A 251 -37.64 -23.43 1.03
CA PHE A 251 -38.71 -24.40 0.83
C PHE A 251 -38.59 -25.03 -0.55
N SER A 252 -38.75 -26.35 -0.64
CA SER A 252 -38.64 -27.13 -1.88
C SER A 252 -39.85 -28.04 -1.99
N PHE A 253 -40.55 -27.97 -3.12
CA PHE A 253 -41.87 -28.57 -3.32
C PHE A 253 -41.96 -29.31 -4.66
N SER A 254 -43.04 -30.07 -4.88
CA SER A 254 -43.24 -30.76 -6.17
C SER A 254 -43.60 -29.75 -7.27
N PRO A 255 -43.16 -29.93 -8.53
CA PRO A 255 -43.64 -29.14 -9.67
C PRO A 255 -45.17 -29.16 -9.85
N SER A 256 -45.85 -30.18 -9.32
CA SER A 256 -47.31 -30.34 -9.34
C SER A 256 -48.05 -29.60 -8.23
N ASP A 257 -47.35 -28.89 -7.34
CA ASP A 257 -47.90 -28.42 -6.07
C ASP A 257 -48.38 -26.97 -6.13
N THR A 258 -49.68 -26.77 -6.31
CA THR A 258 -50.32 -25.46 -6.37
C THR A 258 -50.51 -24.80 -5.01
N MET A 259 -50.21 -25.49 -3.89
CA MET A 259 -50.42 -24.97 -2.54
C MET A 259 -49.16 -24.33 -1.93
N ALA A 260 -48.02 -24.37 -2.64
CA ALA A 260 -46.75 -23.85 -2.16
C ALA A 260 -46.79 -22.36 -1.74
N SER A 261 -47.52 -21.51 -2.46
CA SER A 261 -47.74 -20.10 -2.08
C SER A 261 -48.54 -19.95 -0.78
N VAL A 262 -49.56 -20.79 -0.59
CA VAL A 262 -50.44 -20.80 0.59
C VAL A 262 -49.65 -21.24 1.82
N TRP A 263 -48.93 -22.36 1.76
CA TRP A 263 -48.11 -22.84 2.88
C TRP A 263 -46.96 -21.87 3.21
N THR A 264 -46.37 -21.21 2.21
CA THR A 264 -45.37 -20.16 2.45
C THR A 264 -45.98 -18.94 3.14
N SER A 265 -47.20 -18.56 2.75
CA SER A 265 -47.95 -17.48 3.41
C SER A 265 -48.29 -17.83 4.87
N VAL A 266 -48.77 -19.05 5.14
CA VAL A 266 -49.04 -19.54 6.51
C VAL A 266 -47.77 -19.56 7.35
N CYS A 267 -46.67 -20.15 6.85
CA CYS A 267 -45.39 -20.19 7.57
C CYS A 267 -44.89 -18.77 7.90
N LEU A 268 -45.05 -17.80 6.99
CA LEU A 268 -44.69 -16.41 7.26
C LEU A 268 -45.63 -15.70 8.25
N VAL A 269 -46.92 -16.03 8.26
CA VAL A 269 -47.87 -15.54 9.28
C VAL A 269 -47.53 -16.10 10.66
N ASP A 270 -47.17 -17.38 10.77
CA ASP A 270 -46.79 -18.00 12.05
C ASP A 270 -45.41 -17.51 12.53
N ILE A 271 -44.45 -17.29 11.62
CA ILE A 271 -43.19 -16.59 11.92
C ILE A 271 -43.45 -15.15 12.39
N SER A 272 -44.33 -14.41 11.72
CA SER A 272 -44.70 -13.04 12.11
C SER A 272 -45.40 -13.00 13.47
N SER A 273 -46.26 -13.96 13.77
CA SER A 273 -46.92 -14.13 15.07
C SER A 273 -45.92 -14.45 16.17
N TRP A 274 -45.00 -15.40 15.91
CA TRP A 274 -43.91 -15.73 16.84
C TRP A 274 -43.00 -14.52 17.09
N MET A 275 -42.60 -13.79 16.04
CA MET A 275 -41.76 -12.60 16.15
C MET A 275 -42.46 -11.49 16.94
N THR A 276 -43.76 -11.29 16.72
CA THR A 276 -44.57 -10.32 17.47
C THR A 276 -44.67 -10.70 18.96
N ALA A 277 -44.88 -11.97 19.28
CA ALA A 277 -44.84 -12.46 20.66
C ALA A 277 -43.46 -12.27 21.34
N HIS A 278 -42.38 -12.35 20.56
CA HIS A 278 -41.00 -12.08 21.00
C HIS A 278 -40.59 -10.61 20.79
N GLN A 279 -41.54 -9.70 20.51
CA GLN A 279 -41.34 -8.26 20.33
C GLN A 279 -40.33 -7.85 19.22
N LEU A 280 -40.00 -8.78 18.32
CA LEU A 280 -39.15 -8.54 17.16
C LEU A 280 -39.99 -8.00 16.00
N LYS A 281 -39.57 -6.88 15.40
CA LYS A 281 -40.29 -6.27 14.28
C LYS A 281 -39.69 -6.69 12.93
N LEU A 282 -40.36 -7.59 12.23
CA LEU A 282 -40.08 -7.96 10.85
C LEU A 282 -40.23 -6.74 9.90
N ASN A 283 -39.43 -6.68 8.84
CA ASN A 283 -39.45 -5.58 7.89
C ASN A 283 -39.88 -6.03 6.47
N PRO A 284 -41.15 -5.85 6.07
CA PRO A 284 -41.62 -6.27 4.75
C PRO A 284 -40.91 -5.54 3.60
N SER A 285 -40.60 -4.23 3.74
CA SER A 285 -40.02 -3.42 2.66
C SER A 285 -38.55 -3.74 2.31
N LYS A 286 -37.94 -4.69 3.01
CA LYS A 286 -36.62 -5.27 2.71
C LYS A 286 -36.62 -6.79 2.64
N THR A 287 -37.78 -7.44 2.83
CA THR A 287 -37.84 -8.90 2.77
C THR A 287 -37.80 -9.31 1.29
N GLU A 288 -36.74 -10.01 0.89
CA GLU A 288 -36.52 -10.39 -0.51
C GLU A 288 -36.93 -11.85 -0.76
N LEU A 289 -37.61 -12.09 -1.88
CA LEU A 289 -38.12 -13.41 -2.31
C LEU A 289 -37.46 -13.80 -3.64
N LEU A 290 -36.81 -14.96 -3.70
CA LEU A 290 -36.18 -15.51 -4.91
C LEU A 290 -36.70 -16.91 -5.20
N ILE A 291 -37.19 -17.13 -6.43
CA ILE A 291 -37.63 -18.45 -6.91
C ILE A 291 -36.50 -19.09 -7.74
N ILE A 292 -36.27 -20.38 -7.52
CA ILE A 292 -35.32 -21.20 -8.28
C ILE A 292 -36.13 -22.31 -8.98
N PRO A 293 -36.11 -22.36 -10.32
CA PRO A 293 -36.98 -23.26 -11.08
C PRO A 293 -36.53 -24.73 -10.99
N GLY A 294 -37.51 -25.61 -10.83
CA GLY A 294 -37.38 -27.03 -11.07
C GLY A 294 -37.55 -27.39 -12.55
N ASP A 295 -37.67 -28.69 -12.83
CA ASP A 295 -37.87 -29.24 -14.17
C ASP A 295 -38.97 -30.33 -14.11
N PRO A 296 -40.21 -30.06 -14.56
CA PRO A 296 -40.67 -28.83 -15.23
C PRO A 296 -40.75 -27.61 -14.29
N SER A 297 -40.71 -26.41 -14.88
CA SER A 297 -40.80 -25.14 -14.16
C SER A 297 -42.25 -24.81 -13.78
N PRO A 298 -42.57 -24.42 -12.52
CA PRO A 298 -43.90 -23.99 -12.13
C PRO A 298 -44.27 -22.67 -12.84
N ALA A 299 -45.46 -22.63 -13.45
CA ALA A 299 -45.92 -21.53 -14.30
C ALA A 299 -46.80 -20.49 -13.57
N GLN A 300 -46.58 -20.28 -12.27
CA GLN A 300 -47.41 -19.41 -11.42
C GLN A 300 -46.63 -18.22 -10.85
N ASP A 301 -47.27 -17.05 -10.83
CA ASP A 301 -46.82 -15.89 -10.05
C ASP A 301 -47.00 -16.17 -8.55
N LEU A 302 -45.97 -16.74 -7.93
CA LEU A 302 -45.90 -17.00 -6.49
C LEU A 302 -45.64 -15.70 -5.70
N ALA A 303 -46.55 -14.73 -5.82
CA ALA A 303 -46.58 -13.52 -5.01
C ALA A 303 -47.21 -13.83 -3.63
N ILE A 304 -46.61 -13.32 -2.56
CA ILE A 304 -46.90 -13.76 -1.19
C ILE A 304 -47.36 -12.57 -0.33
N SER A 305 -48.46 -12.74 0.39
CA SER A 305 -48.99 -11.72 1.30
C SER A 305 -48.33 -11.78 2.67
N LEU A 306 -47.61 -10.73 3.07
CA LEU A 306 -47.04 -10.54 4.40
C LEU A 306 -47.59 -9.25 5.02
N SER A 307 -48.37 -9.35 6.10
CA SER A 307 -48.87 -8.22 6.90
C SER A 307 -49.37 -7.03 6.06
N ASN A 308 -50.40 -7.26 5.22
CA ASN A 308 -51.01 -6.30 4.29
C ASN A 308 -50.07 -5.73 3.19
N SER A 309 -48.93 -6.36 2.94
CA SER A 309 -48.04 -6.06 1.80
C SER A 309 -47.82 -7.29 0.93
N MET A 310 -47.82 -7.11 -0.39
CA MET A 310 -47.53 -8.19 -1.35
C MET A 310 -46.06 -8.19 -1.70
N ILE A 311 -45.38 -9.30 -1.44
CA ILE A 311 -43.99 -9.54 -1.83
C ILE A 311 -44.00 -10.32 -3.14
N SER A 312 -43.60 -9.68 -4.23
CA SER A 312 -43.39 -10.31 -5.53
C SER A 312 -41.98 -10.93 -5.63
N PRO A 313 -41.81 -12.02 -6.39
CA PRO A 313 -40.51 -12.66 -6.56
C PRO A 313 -39.56 -11.80 -7.40
N SER A 314 -38.33 -11.62 -6.92
CA SER A 314 -37.27 -10.93 -7.65
C SER A 314 -36.46 -11.91 -8.50
N ALA A 315 -35.88 -11.42 -9.59
CA ALA A 315 -34.94 -12.20 -10.42
C ALA A 315 -33.57 -12.41 -9.74
N THR A 316 -33.25 -11.58 -8.73
CA THR A 316 -32.00 -11.64 -7.95
C THR A 316 -32.21 -11.12 -6.53
N ALA A 317 -31.65 -11.80 -5.53
CA ALA A 317 -31.70 -11.40 -4.11
C ALA A 317 -30.30 -11.31 -3.48
N ARG A 318 -30.12 -10.50 -2.43
CA ARG A 318 -28.81 -10.13 -1.84
C ARG A 318 -28.55 -10.79 -0.48
N ASN A 319 -28.36 -12.10 -0.49
CA ASN A 319 -28.07 -12.90 0.69
C ASN A 319 -26.65 -12.64 1.27
N LEU A 320 -26.55 -12.22 2.54
CA LEU A 320 -25.30 -11.92 3.27
C LEU A 320 -24.26 -11.11 2.46
N GLY A 321 -24.77 -10.21 1.62
CA GLY A 321 -23.98 -9.36 0.73
C GLY A 321 -23.72 -9.94 -0.67
N VAL A 322 -23.85 -11.24 -0.92
CA VAL A 322 -23.73 -11.83 -2.27
C VAL A 322 -25.06 -11.76 -3.01
N THR A 323 -25.05 -11.30 -4.25
CA THR A 323 -26.24 -11.35 -5.12
C THR A 323 -26.37 -12.76 -5.72
N MET A 324 -27.45 -13.44 -5.39
CA MET A 324 -27.87 -14.72 -5.97
C MET A 324 -28.83 -14.47 -7.13
N ASP A 325 -28.67 -15.24 -8.20
CA ASP A 325 -29.56 -15.29 -9.36
C ASP A 325 -30.43 -16.56 -9.31
N ASN A 326 -31.61 -16.55 -9.95
CA ASN A 326 -32.52 -17.70 -10.00
C ASN A 326 -31.90 -18.97 -10.61
N GLN A 327 -30.79 -18.84 -11.33
CA GLN A 327 -30.03 -19.95 -11.90
C GLN A 327 -28.88 -20.47 -11.02
N LEU A 328 -28.59 -19.86 -9.85
CA LEU A 328 -27.43 -20.15 -9.01
C LEU A 328 -26.08 -20.12 -9.76
N SER A 329 -26.01 -19.30 -10.81
CA SER A 329 -24.81 -19.05 -11.62
C SER A 329 -23.88 -18.01 -11.00
N PHE A 330 -24.36 -17.22 -10.03
CA PHE A 330 -23.65 -16.12 -9.37
C PHE A 330 -23.06 -15.08 -10.36
N SER A 331 -23.67 -15.00 -11.55
CA SER A 331 -23.17 -14.24 -12.70
C SER A 331 -23.66 -12.78 -12.65
N SER A 332 -23.08 -12.01 -11.74
CA SER A 332 -23.54 -10.65 -11.38
C SER A 332 -23.75 -9.70 -12.58
N ARG A 333 -25.00 -9.56 -13.04
CA ARG A 333 -25.48 -8.40 -13.81
C ARG A 333 -25.94 -7.32 -12.83
N GLY A 334 -25.48 -6.08 -13.04
CA GLY A 334 -26.12 -4.88 -12.47
C GLY A 334 -25.42 -4.17 -11.30
N THR A 335 -25.25 -2.86 -11.49
CA THR A 335 -25.27 -1.79 -10.48
C THR A 335 -24.03 -1.54 -9.60
N LEU A 336 -23.75 -0.25 -9.37
CA LEU A 336 -22.54 0.25 -8.71
C LEU A 336 -22.58 0.10 -7.18
N MET A 337 -21.56 -0.54 -6.61
CA MET A 337 -21.18 -0.37 -5.20
C MET A 337 -19.65 -0.30 -5.02
N SER A 338 -19.20 0.15 -3.85
CA SER A 338 -17.81 0.53 -3.60
C SER A 338 -16.82 -0.64 -3.74
N ALA A 339 -15.67 -0.35 -4.36
CA ALA A 339 -14.73 -1.36 -4.88
C ALA A 339 -14.09 -2.28 -3.82
N SER A 340 -14.15 -1.94 -2.53
CA SER A 340 -13.70 -2.80 -1.43
C SER A 340 -14.64 -3.99 -1.19
N SER A 341 -15.95 -3.80 -1.32
CA SER A 341 -16.95 -4.84 -1.03
C SER A 341 -17.02 -5.87 -2.16
N VAL A 342 -16.94 -5.39 -3.42
CA VAL A 342 -17.04 -6.22 -4.64
C VAL A 342 -15.96 -7.30 -4.69
N GLN A 343 -14.74 -7.02 -4.24
CA GLN A 343 -13.67 -8.02 -4.22
C GLN A 343 -13.93 -9.13 -3.19
N HIS A 344 -14.51 -8.80 -2.03
CA HIS A 344 -14.86 -9.80 -1.02
C HIS A 344 -16.04 -10.66 -1.49
N GLN A 345 -17.10 -10.04 -2.03
CA GLN A 345 -18.26 -10.72 -2.61
C GLN A 345 -17.87 -11.69 -3.74
N LYS A 346 -16.97 -11.28 -4.65
CA LYS A 346 -16.48 -12.16 -5.73
C LYS A 346 -15.60 -13.28 -5.22
N ASN A 347 -14.73 -13.04 -4.23
CA ASN A 347 -13.94 -14.11 -3.62
C ASN A 347 -14.84 -15.14 -2.92
N LEU A 348 -15.90 -14.71 -2.23
CA LEU A 348 -16.92 -15.57 -1.62
C LEU A 348 -17.59 -16.48 -2.66
N ALA A 349 -18.15 -15.90 -3.72
CA ALA A 349 -18.85 -16.66 -4.76
C ALA A 349 -17.93 -17.69 -5.45
N ILE A 350 -16.66 -17.32 -5.71
CA ILE A 350 -15.65 -18.25 -6.25
C ILE A 350 -15.32 -19.37 -5.26
N SER A 351 -15.19 -19.07 -3.96
CA SER A 351 -14.95 -20.06 -2.89
C SER A 351 -16.07 -21.10 -2.83
N ILE A 352 -17.32 -20.63 -2.80
CA ILE A 352 -18.53 -21.47 -2.75
C ILE A 352 -18.62 -22.37 -4.01
N HIS A 353 -18.53 -21.77 -5.20
CA HIS A 353 -18.68 -22.50 -6.46
C HIS A 353 -17.55 -23.53 -6.71
N THR A 354 -16.31 -23.23 -6.28
CA THR A 354 -15.19 -24.18 -6.38
C THR A 354 -15.21 -25.27 -5.30
N GLY A 355 -15.79 -25.01 -4.13
CA GLY A 355 -16.01 -26.04 -3.10
C GLY A 355 -16.94 -27.15 -3.59
N TYR A 356 -18.16 -26.78 -4.01
CA TYR A 356 -19.16 -27.74 -4.49
C TYR A 356 -18.70 -28.54 -5.70
N SER A 357 -18.09 -27.86 -6.69
CA SER A 357 -17.63 -28.51 -7.93
C SER A 357 -16.46 -29.48 -7.73
N ALA A 358 -15.74 -29.42 -6.60
CA ALA A 358 -14.52 -30.20 -6.38
C ALA A 358 -14.70 -31.36 -5.38
N ALA A 359 -15.52 -31.20 -4.33
CA ALA A 359 -15.58 -32.20 -3.26
C ALA A 359 -16.04 -33.61 -3.70
N PRO A 360 -17.08 -33.80 -4.54
CA PRO A 360 -17.47 -35.13 -5.03
C PRO A 360 -16.35 -35.80 -5.85
N LEU A 361 -15.60 -35.02 -6.63
CA LEU A 361 -14.47 -35.48 -7.44
C LEU A 361 -13.28 -35.97 -6.61
N VAL A 362 -13.13 -35.54 -5.36
CA VAL A 362 -12.08 -36.07 -4.44
C VAL A 362 -12.42 -37.48 -3.95
N PHE A 363 -13.71 -37.74 -3.70
CA PHE A 363 -14.21 -38.98 -3.09
C PHE A 363 -14.91 -39.92 -4.08
N ASN A 364 -14.88 -39.59 -5.38
CA ASN A 364 -15.47 -40.35 -6.48
C ASN A 364 -17.00 -40.55 -6.36
N LEU A 365 -17.71 -39.47 -6.02
CA LEU A 365 -19.17 -39.43 -5.83
C LEU A 365 -19.86 -38.60 -6.94
N PRO A 366 -21.20 -38.76 -7.14
CA PRO A 366 -21.95 -38.04 -8.17
C PRO A 366 -21.83 -36.51 -8.08
N LYS A 367 -21.91 -35.81 -9.23
CA LYS A 367 -21.67 -34.36 -9.36
C LYS A 367 -22.41 -33.47 -8.35
N PHE A 368 -23.59 -33.90 -7.89
CA PHE A 368 -24.44 -33.18 -6.95
C PHE A 368 -24.66 -33.94 -5.62
N SER A 369 -23.75 -34.86 -5.26
CA SER A 369 -23.81 -35.58 -3.98
C SER A 369 -23.54 -34.63 -2.80
N HIS A 370 -24.32 -34.75 -1.73
CA HIS A 370 -24.20 -33.93 -0.51
C HIS A 370 -22.75 -33.84 0.01
N THR A 371 -22.15 -32.67 -0.15
CA THR A 371 -20.72 -32.39 0.07
C THR A 371 -20.39 -31.99 1.49
N THR A 372 -21.36 -31.54 2.30
CA THR A 372 -21.16 -31.11 3.70
C THR A 372 -20.31 -32.07 4.55
N PRO A 373 -20.54 -33.41 4.58
CA PRO A 373 -19.67 -34.34 5.31
C PRO A 373 -18.25 -34.44 4.71
N LEU A 374 -18.14 -34.36 3.37
CA LEU A 374 -16.84 -34.34 2.68
C LEU A 374 -16.06 -33.09 3.09
N LEU A 375 -16.70 -31.91 3.10
CA LEU A 375 -16.10 -30.65 3.53
C LEU A 375 -15.73 -30.64 5.02
N ARG A 376 -16.49 -31.33 5.90
CA ARG A 376 -16.05 -31.59 7.29
C ARG A 376 -14.79 -32.46 7.37
N SER A 377 -14.64 -33.47 6.52
CA SER A 377 -13.38 -34.24 6.45
C SER A 377 -12.21 -33.46 5.83
N LEU A 378 -12.52 -32.47 4.99
CA LEU A 378 -11.57 -31.58 4.30
C LEU A 378 -11.39 -30.22 4.99
N HIS A 379 -11.82 -30.07 6.26
CA HIS A 379 -12.10 -28.76 6.92
C HIS A 379 -10.94 -27.74 6.87
N TRP A 380 -9.71 -28.24 6.72
CA TRP A 380 -8.63 -27.53 6.03
C TRP A 380 -7.74 -28.57 5.32
N LEU A 381 -7.87 -28.72 3.99
CA LEU A 381 -7.26 -29.82 3.23
C LEU A 381 -5.81 -30.16 3.66
N PRO A 382 -5.54 -31.29 4.33
CA PRO A 382 -4.19 -31.65 4.77
C PRO A 382 -3.22 -31.69 3.60
N VAL A 383 -1.94 -31.34 3.80
CA VAL A 383 -0.99 -31.18 2.67
C VAL A 383 -0.90 -32.44 1.80
N ALA A 384 -0.95 -33.64 2.41
CA ALA A 384 -1.01 -34.91 1.68
C ALA A 384 -2.27 -35.07 0.81
N ALA A 385 -3.45 -34.69 1.30
CA ALA A 385 -4.70 -34.68 0.53
C ALA A 385 -4.66 -33.59 -0.57
N ARG A 386 -4.06 -32.43 -0.27
CA ARG A 386 -3.90 -31.28 -1.18
C ARG A 386 -2.95 -31.59 -2.34
N ILE A 387 -1.95 -32.45 -2.09
CA ILE A 387 -1.11 -33.08 -3.11
C ILE A 387 -1.92 -34.12 -3.86
N ARG A 388 -2.52 -35.13 -3.19
CA ARG A 388 -3.33 -36.18 -3.83
C ARG A 388 -4.38 -35.63 -4.79
N PHE A 389 -5.18 -34.64 -4.40
CA PHE A 389 -6.18 -34.03 -5.29
C PHE A 389 -5.54 -33.38 -6.52
N LYS A 390 -4.45 -32.62 -6.36
CA LYS A 390 -3.73 -32.04 -7.51
C LYS A 390 -3.12 -33.11 -8.41
N THR A 391 -2.52 -34.16 -7.86
CA THR A 391 -1.93 -35.27 -8.61
C THR A 391 -3.01 -36.08 -9.33
N LEU A 392 -4.15 -36.37 -8.71
CA LEU A 392 -5.29 -37.06 -9.33
C LEU A 392 -5.92 -36.20 -10.44
N MET A 393 -6.12 -34.90 -10.22
CA MET A 393 -6.58 -33.98 -11.26
C MET A 393 -5.60 -33.84 -12.42
N LEU A 394 -4.29 -33.87 -12.16
CA LEU A 394 -3.26 -33.87 -13.21
C LEU A 394 -3.25 -35.19 -13.98
N ALA A 395 -3.31 -36.34 -13.30
CA ALA A 395 -3.36 -37.66 -13.93
C ALA A 395 -4.64 -37.88 -14.75
N TYR A 396 -5.80 -37.49 -14.21
CA TYR A 396 -7.07 -37.54 -14.93
C TYR A 396 -7.05 -36.66 -16.19
N LYS A 397 -6.53 -35.43 -16.08
CA LYS A 397 -6.37 -34.54 -17.25
C LYS A 397 -5.36 -35.08 -18.26
N ALA A 398 -4.22 -35.64 -17.82
CA ALA A 398 -3.22 -36.23 -18.71
C ALA A 398 -3.73 -37.48 -19.45
N LYS A 399 -4.70 -38.20 -18.86
CA LYS A 399 -5.35 -39.38 -19.45
C LYS A 399 -6.50 -39.01 -20.40
N ASN A 400 -7.39 -38.09 -19.99
CA ASN A 400 -8.68 -37.83 -20.63
C ASN A 400 -8.82 -36.44 -21.29
N GLY A 401 -7.81 -35.56 -21.23
CA GLY A 401 -7.89 -34.19 -21.75
C GLY A 401 -6.65 -33.75 -22.55
N PRO A 402 -6.73 -32.58 -23.22
CA PRO A 402 -5.61 -32.02 -23.97
C PRO A 402 -4.53 -31.51 -23.00
N VAL A 403 -3.45 -32.27 -22.86
CA VAL A 403 -2.31 -32.01 -21.97
C VAL A 403 -1.02 -32.35 -22.72
N PRO A 404 0.06 -31.55 -22.59
CA PRO A 404 1.28 -31.76 -23.37
C PRO A 404 1.93 -33.13 -23.14
N SER A 405 2.52 -33.66 -24.21
CA SER A 405 2.95 -35.07 -24.37
C SER A 405 3.88 -35.58 -23.27
N TYR A 406 4.76 -34.74 -22.70
CA TYR A 406 5.69 -35.14 -21.65
C TYR A 406 4.98 -35.57 -20.35
N LEU A 407 3.81 -35.00 -20.02
CA LEU A 407 3.00 -35.47 -18.87
C LEU A 407 2.28 -36.79 -19.18
N LYS A 408 1.95 -37.04 -20.46
CA LYS A 408 1.35 -38.30 -20.91
C LYS A 408 2.38 -39.44 -20.92
N ALA A 409 3.63 -39.15 -21.25
CA ALA A 409 4.75 -40.10 -21.21
C ALA A 409 5.13 -40.56 -19.78
N LEU A 410 4.86 -39.73 -18.76
CA LEU A 410 5.09 -40.05 -17.34
C LEU A 410 3.95 -40.89 -16.70
N VAL A 411 2.92 -41.25 -17.46
CA VAL A 411 1.69 -41.89 -16.97
C VAL A 411 1.43 -43.17 -17.79
N THR A 412 2.16 -44.24 -17.48
CA THR A 412 2.07 -45.53 -18.17
C THR A 412 0.86 -46.36 -17.68
N PRO A 413 -0.10 -46.71 -18.56
CA PRO A 413 -1.17 -47.64 -18.23
C PRO A 413 -0.63 -49.04 -17.93
N HIS A 414 -1.08 -49.65 -16.84
CA HIS A 414 -0.77 -51.05 -16.57
C HIS A 414 -1.55 -51.95 -17.53
N THR A 415 -0.83 -52.69 -18.39
CA THR A 415 -1.38 -53.67 -19.32
C THR A 415 -1.03 -55.08 -18.84
N ALA A 416 -2.04 -55.88 -18.53
CA ALA A 416 -1.86 -57.26 -18.11
C ALA A 416 -1.76 -58.19 -19.36
N PRO A 417 -0.85 -59.19 -19.38
CA PRO A 417 -0.62 -60.03 -20.56
C PRO A 417 -1.73 -61.06 -20.86
N ARG A 418 -2.82 -61.06 -20.07
CA ARG A 418 -4.05 -61.83 -20.34
C ARG A 418 -5.26 -61.08 -19.82
N SER A 419 -6.41 -61.26 -20.48
CA SER A 419 -7.67 -60.61 -20.08
C SER A 419 -8.11 -61.12 -18.70
N LEU A 420 -8.30 -60.21 -17.75
CA LEU A 420 -8.74 -60.48 -16.38
C LEU A 420 -9.90 -59.56 -16.02
N ARG A 421 -10.72 -59.96 -15.03
CA ARG A 421 -11.93 -59.21 -14.65
C ARG A 421 -11.64 -57.80 -14.09
N SER A 422 -10.37 -57.46 -13.87
CA SER A 422 -9.87 -56.14 -13.44
C SER A 422 -9.52 -55.17 -14.59
N THR A 423 -9.49 -55.61 -15.86
CA THR A 423 -9.00 -54.78 -16.99
C THR A 423 -9.79 -53.47 -17.20
N SER A 424 -11.05 -53.40 -16.77
CA SER A 424 -11.87 -52.18 -16.77
C SER A 424 -11.41 -51.09 -15.80
N THR A 425 -10.53 -51.40 -14.83
CA THR A 425 -10.12 -50.46 -13.76
C THR A 425 -8.95 -49.53 -14.13
N ALA A 426 -8.28 -49.78 -15.27
CA ALA A 426 -7.36 -48.86 -15.96
C ALA A 426 -6.30 -48.14 -15.08
N GLN A 427 -5.52 -48.94 -14.36
CA GLN A 427 -4.49 -48.57 -13.37
C GLN A 427 -3.14 -48.12 -14.00
N LEU A 428 -2.17 -47.71 -13.17
CA LEU A 428 -0.89 -47.08 -13.55
C LEU A 428 0.31 -47.69 -12.77
N VAL A 429 1.52 -47.60 -13.32
CA VAL A 429 2.75 -48.22 -12.76
C VAL A 429 3.64 -47.22 -11.98
N PRO A 430 4.27 -47.59 -10.82
CA PRO A 430 5.14 -46.69 -10.04
C PRO A 430 6.67 -46.86 -10.28
N PRO A 431 7.50 -45.80 -10.14
CA PRO A 431 8.97 -45.85 -10.28
C PRO A 431 9.75 -45.99 -8.95
N SER A 432 11.05 -46.37 -9.04
CA SER A 432 11.96 -46.69 -7.92
C SER A 432 13.00 -45.59 -7.56
N LEU A 433 13.64 -45.66 -6.38
CA LEU A 433 14.42 -44.56 -5.77
C LEU A 433 15.71 -44.97 -4.99
N ARG A 434 16.69 -44.05 -4.95
CA ARG A 434 17.90 -43.94 -4.09
C ARG A 434 18.40 -42.46 -4.10
N GLU A 435 19.22 -41.89 -3.21
CA GLU A 435 19.58 -42.10 -1.77
C GLU A 435 20.17 -40.76 -1.20
N LYS A 436 20.06 -40.45 0.11
CA LYS A 436 21.07 -40.45 1.21
C LYS A 436 22.45 -39.81 0.90
N VAL A 437 23.13 -39.01 1.77
CA VAL A 437 23.13 -38.67 3.24
C VAL A 437 23.31 -37.12 3.41
N GLY A 438 23.17 -36.35 4.52
CA GLY A 438 22.95 -36.50 5.99
C GLY A 438 22.30 -35.21 6.57
N GLY A 439 22.54 -34.66 7.78
CA GLY A 439 23.42 -34.91 8.96
C GLY A 439 23.12 -33.90 10.12
N ALA A 440 23.77 -33.98 11.31
CA ALA A 440 23.40 -33.21 12.55
C ALA A 440 24.60 -33.12 13.58
N VAL A 441 24.64 -32.42 14.76
CA VAL A 441 23.75 -31.53 15.56
C VAL A 441 24.54 -30.76 16.69
N ALA A 442 23.86 -29.95 17.56
CA ALA A 442 24.27 -29.46 18.93
C ALA A 442 25.33 -28.31 19.12
N LEU A 443 25.58 -27.64 20.29
CA LEU A 443 24.80 -27.15 21.50
C LEU A 443 25.62 -26.05 22.32
N PHE A 444 24.94 -25.28 23.19
CA PHE A 444 25.32 -24.22 24.23
C PHE A 444 26.76 -24.00 24.83
N LYS A 445 27.08 -22.75 25.33
CA LYS A 445 27.16 -22.26 26.78
C LYS A 445 27.91 -20.90 27.03
N CYS A 446 28.21 -20.49 28.29
CA CYS A 446 28.23 -19.07 28.76
C CYS A 446 29.46 -18.50 29.58
N PHE A 447 29.56 -17.15 29.64
CA PHE A 447 30.06 -16.22 30.73
C PHE A 447 31.51 -16.24 31.34
N LYS A 448 32.18 -15.05 31.42
CA LYS A 448 32.62 -14.32 32.69
C LYS A 448 33.25 -12.90 32.46
N LYS A 449 34.03 -12.31 33.41
CA LYS A 449 34.12 -10.84 33.71
C LYS A 449 35.54 -10.20 33.92
N ARG A 450 35.69 -8.92 33.51
CA ARG A 450 36.41 -7.74 34.14
C ARG A 450 37.92 -7.76 34.51
N LYS A 451 38.62 -6.64 34.20
CA LYS A 451 39.32 -5.76 35.20
C LYS A 451 39.47 -4.28 34.71
N ARG A 452 40.38 -3.45 35.26
CA ARG A 452 40.11 -2.04 35.71
C ARG A 452 41.24 -1.03 35.41
N GLY A 453 40.94 0.27 35.23
CA GLY A 453 41.89 1.40 35.08
C GLY A 453 41.40 2.73 35.71
N LYS A 454 42.29 3.72 35.92
CA LYS A 454 42.07 4.93 36.78
C LYS A 454 41.64 6.22 36.02
N ARG A 455 41.22 7.24 36.80
CA ARG A 455 40.80 8.60 36.37
C ARG A 455 41.95 9.61 36.41
N ALA A 456 41.93 10.58 35.50
CA ALA A 456 42.36 11.98 35.72
C ALA A 456 41.55 12.94 34.80
N GLY A 457 41.57 14.25 35.05
CA GLY A 457 41.03 15.27 34.13
C GLY A 457 39.52 15.57 34.15
N ALA A 458 38.68 14.75 34.81
CA ALA A 458 37.23 15.00 34.86
C ALA A 458 36.82 16.18 35.76
N LEU A 459 37.64 16.55 36.75
CA LEU A 459 37.33 17.61 37.73
C LEU A 459 37.36 19.02 37.12
N VAL A 460 38.28 19.29 36.20
CA VAL A 460 38.41 20.63 35.57
C VAL A 460 37.17 20.97 34.73
N LYS A 461 36.62 19.99 34.01
CA LYS A 461 35.44 20.16 33.14
C LYS A 461 34.10 20.24 33.88
N LEU A 462 34.09 20.11 35.22
CA LEU A 462 32.87 20.20 36.03
C LEU A 462 32.53 21.63 36.50
N ARG A 463 33.44 22.61 36.39
CA ARG A 463 33.18 24.01 36.80
C ARG A 463 32.50 24.89 35.73
N GLN A 464 32.27 24.39 34.51
CA GLN A 464 31.95 25.23 33.33
C GLN A 464 30.59 24.99 32.66
N ARG A 465 29.62 24.33 33.31
CA ARG A 465 28.27 24.14 32.71
C ARG A 465 27.15 24.34 33.73
N GLY A 466 26.42 25.44 33.55
CA GLY A 466 25.19 25.74 34.29
C GLY A 466 24.06 24.76 34.00
N PHE A 467 23.02 24.87 34.83
CA PHE A 467 21.98 23.87 35.01
C PHE A 467 20.91 23.87 33.91
N ARG A 468 20.37 22.68 33.63
CA ARG A 468 19.01 22.45 33.11
C ARG A 468 18.48 21.17 33.76
N THR A 469 17.24 21.21 34.24
CA THR A 469 16.48 20.03 34.68
C THR A 469 16.22 19.08 33.50
N VAL A 470 16.11 17.77 33.75
CA VAL A 470 15.91 16.75 32.68
C VAL A 470 14.58 16.01 32.83
N LEU A 471 13.81 16.34 33.87
CA LEU A 471 12.42 15.93 34.05
C LEU A 471 11.48 17.10 33.72
N PRO A 472 10.26 16.83 33.25
CA PRO A 472 9.20 17.83 33.25
C PRO A 472 8.78 18.13 34.69
N SER A 473 9.28 19.22 35.27
CA SER A 473 8.82 19.72 36.56
C SER A 473 7.40 20.26 36.43
N ILE A 474 6.47 19.73 37.22
CA ILE A 474 5.11 20.25 37.35
C ILE A 474 5.05 21.03 38.66
N HIS A 475 4.65 22.30 38.60
CA HIS A 475 4.43 23.14 39.77
C HIS A 475 2.94 23.18 40.10
N LEU A 476 2.52 22.46 41.14
CA LEU A 476 1.12 22.39 41.59
C LEU A 476 0.92 23.35 42.76
N ALA A 477 -0.06 24.25 42.68
CA ALA A 477 -0.44 25.13 43.79
C ALA A 477 -1.96 25.39 43.84
N ASN A 478 -2.48 25.63 45.05
CA ASN A 478 -3.85 26.08 45.26
C ASN A 478 -3.82 27.61 45.46
N LEU A 479 -4.35 28.38 44.51
CA LEU A 479 -4.15 29.84 44.50
C LEU A 479 -5.21 30.62 45.28
N ARG A 480 -6.48 30.19 45.26
CA ARG A 480 -7.65 30.92 45.78
C ARG A 480 -7.74 32.33 45.18
N SER A 481 -8.28 32.41 43.96
CA SER A 481 -8.16 33.54 43.02
C SER A 481 -6.79 33.60 42.34
N LEU A 482 -6.78 33.27 41.05
CA LEU A 482 -5.67 33.50 40.12
C LEU A 482 -5.56 34.97 39.68
N PRO A 483 -6.65 35.71 39.34
CA PRO A 483 -6.56 37.10 38.86
C PRO A 483 -5.79 38.02 39.81
N ASN A 484 -6.07 37.93 41.12
CA ASN A 484 -5.45 38.76 42.15
C ASN A 484 -3.95 38.46 42.38
N LYS A 485 -3.38 37.49 41.66
CA LYS A 485 -2.00 37.01 41.82
C LYS A 485 -1.21 37.00 40.52
N MET A 486 -1.77 37.50 39.41
CA MET A 486 -1.08 37.52 38.11
C MET A 486 0.25 38.27 38.16
N ASP A 487 0.32 39.41 38.86
CA ASP A 487 1.56 40.19 39.01
C ASP A 487 2.63 39.44 39.81
N GLU A 488 2.23 38.72 40.87
CA GLU A 488 3.13 37.86 41.66
C GLU A 488 3.67 36.71 40.80
N LEU A 489 2.82 36.07 39.99
CA LEU A 489 3.19 34.98 39.09
C LEU A 489 4.08 35.46 37.92
N LEU A 490 3.88 36.68 37.42
CA LEU A 490 4.76 37.33 36.45
C LEU A 490 6.14 37.63 37.06
N LEU A 491 6.17 38.19 38.26
CA LEU A 491 7.42 38.43 39.01
C LEU A 491 8.18 37.12 39.27
N LEU A 492 7.48 36.06 39.67
CA LEU A 492 8.04 34.71 39.86
C LEU A 492 8.55 34.10 38.55
N SER A 493 7.88 34.36 37.42
CA SER A 493 8.34 33.92 36.09
C SER A 493 9.67 34.58 35.67
N TRP A 494 9.97 35.80 36.13
CA TRP A 494 11.25 36.46 35.83
C TRP A 494 12.34 36.19 36.86
N THR A 495 11.99 36.13 38.14
CA THR A 495 12.94 35.97 39.25
C THR A 495 13.28 34.50 39.53
N ASN A 496 12.30 33.59 39.49
CA ASN A 496 12.47 32.19 39.88
C ASN A 496 12.74 31.30 38.66
N LYS A 497 13.95 30.75 38.60
CA LYS A 497 14.42 29.89 37.49
C LYS A 497 13.81 28.49 37.50
N ASP A 498 13.36 27.96 38.63
CA ASP A 498 12.70 26.66 38.69
C ASP A 498 11.22 26.77 38.32
N PHE A 499 10.59 27.92 38.60
CA PHE A 499 9.23 28.25 38.15
C PHE A 499 9.18 28.45 36.62
N SER A 500 10.06 29.28 36.07
CA SER A 500 10.11 29.58 34.62
C SER A 500 10.68 28.48 33.72
N ASN A 501 11.39 27.50 34.28
CA ASN A 501 11.79 26.27 33.59
C ASN A 501 10.92 25.05 33.99
N SER A 502 9.79 25.26 34.67
CA SER A 502 8.76 24.23 34.81
C SER A 502 8.20 23.83 33.45
N ALA A 503 7.82 22.56 33.31
CA ALA A 503 7.16 22.04 32.11
C ALA A 503 5.66 22.34 32.11
N ALA A 504 5.04 22.35 33.30
CA ALA A 504 3.68 22.82 33.49
C ALA A 504 3.53 23.51 34.86
N LEU A 505 2.73 24.57 34.91
CA LEU A 505 2.12 25.07 36.14
C LEU A 505 0.68 24.56 36.20
N CYS A 506 0.23 24.11 37.37
CA CYS A 506 -1.10 23.57 37.59
C CYS A 506 -1.71 24.27 38.81
N PHE A 507 -2.79 25.01 38.61
CA PHE A 507 -3.44 25.81 39.64
C PHE A 507 -4.86 25.33 39.90
N THR A 508 -5.15 24.98 41.15
CA THR A 508 -6.51 24.71 41.64
C THR A 508 -7.06 25.93 42.37
N GLU A 509 -8.39 26.03 42.50
CA GLU A 509 -9.08 27.20 43.05
C GLU A 509 -8.72 28.50 42.29
N SER A 510 -8.73 28.42 40.94
CA SER A 510 -8.40 29.55 40.06
C SER A 510 -9.41 30.72 40.14
N TRP A 511 -10.67 30.42 40.48
CA TRP A 511 -11.79 31.36 40.61
C TRP A 511 -11.99 32.27 39.38
N LEU A 512 -11.87 31.66 38.19
CA LEU A 512 -12.13 32.29 36.90
C LEU A 512 -13.60 32.16 36.50
N ASN A 513 -14.04 33.08 35.65
CA ASN A 513 -15.36 33.08 35.01
C ASN A 513 -15.23 33.50 33.54
N ASP A 514 -16.28 33.26 32.73
CA ASP A 514 -16.28 33.56 31.29
C ASP A 514 -16.14 35.06 30.97
N ALA A 515 -16.31 35.94 31.95
CA ALA A 515 -16.11 37.39 31.80
C ALA A 515 -14.63 37.82 31.88
N ILE A 516 -13.74 36.99 32.42
CA ILE A 516 -12.29 37.24 32.41
C ILE A 516 -11.70 36.69 31.09
N PRO A 517 -11.17 37.54 30.19
CA PRO A 517 -10.57 37.08 28.94
C PRO A 517 -9.18 36.47 29.18
N ASP A 518 -8.80 35.47 28.36
CA ASP A 518 -7.50 34.80 28.46
C ASP A 518 -6.29 35.73 28.31
N SER A 519 -6.48 36.88 27.65
CA SER A 519 -5.46 37.93 27.53
C SER A 519 -5.04 38.52 28.88
N ALA A 520 -5.95 38.58 29.87
CA ALA A 520 -5.67 39.04 31.23
C ALA A 520 -4.93 37.99 32.09
N LEU A 521 -4.81 36.76 31.59
CA LEU A 521 -4.23 35.61 32.29
C LEU A 521 -2.93 35.13 31.64
N ASN A 522 -2.34 35.92 30.75
CA ASN A 522 -1.19 35.53 29.94
C ASN A 522 0.12 35.49 30.75
N LEU A 523 0.80 34.33 30.78
CA LEU A 523 2.14 34.17 31.34
C LEU A 523 3.16 33.92 30.20
N PRO A 524 4.15 34.80 29.98
CA PRO A 524 4.99 34.77 28.79
C PRO A 524 5.83 33.48 28.69
N GLY A 525 5.63 32.72 27.61
CA GLY A 525 6.28 31.44 27.35
C GLY A 525 5.51 30.20 27.79
N PHE A 526 4.27 30.35 28.25
CA PHE A 526 3.36 29.26 28.59
C PHE A 526 2.02 29.38 27.86
N GLN A 527 1.45 28.25 27.45
CA GLN A 527 0.11 28.14 26.86
C GLN A 527 -0.92 27.85 27.95
N LEU A 528 -1.93 28.72 28.06
CA LEU A 528 -3.04 28.65 29.00
C LEU A 528 -4.10 27.64 28.53
N PHE A 529 -4.51 26.75 29.44
CA PHE A 529 -5.65 25.85 29.31
C PHE A 529 -6.44 25.86 30.62
N ARG A 530 -7.68 26.36 30.62
CA ARG A 530 -8.52 26.48 31.82
C ARG A 530 -9.80 25.63 31.75
N ALA A 531 -10.32 25.30 32.91
CA ALA A 531 -11.58 24.62 33.12
C ALA A 531 -12.32 25.31 34.27
N ASP A 532 -13.24 26.20 33.90
CA ASP A 532 -13.98 27.07 34.82
C ASP A 532 -15.29 26.41 35.28
N ARG A 533 -15.95 27.00 36.29
CA ARG A 533 -17.16 26.44 36.91
C ARG A 533 -18.32 27.41 36.81
N VAL A 534 -19.38 26.96 36.13
CA VAL A 534 -20.66 27.68 36.07
C VAL A 534 -21.34 27.64 37.44
N ALA A 535 -21.73 28.80 37.97
CA ALA A 535 -22.16 28.96 39.37
C ALA A 535 -23.34 28.06 39.78
N GLU A 536 -24.28 27.84 38.87
CA GLU A 536 -25.49 27.02 39.06
C GLU A 536 -25.19 25.55 39.42
N SER A 537 -24.00 25.05 39.09
CA SER A 537 -23.70 23.60 39.10
C SER A 537 -23.20 23.03 40.43
N ALA A 538 -22.92 23.86 41.45
CA ALA A 538 -21.99 23.45 42.52
C ALA A 538 -22.37 23.81 43.97
N GLY A 539 -23.46 24.55 44.22
CA GLY A 539 -23.96 24.79 45.59
C GLY A 539 -23.00 25.49 46.56
N LYS A 540 -21.99 26.22 46.05
CA LYS A 540 -21.02 27.00 46.85
C LYS A 540 -21.00 28.45 46.36
N SER A 541 -20.83 29.39 47.28
CA SER A 541 -20.89 30.84 47.03
C SER A 541 -19.72 31.42 46.22
N LEU A 542 -18.61 30.68 46.07
CA LEU A 542 -17.45 31.05 45.26
C LEU A 542 -17.06 29.86 44.36
N GLY A 543 -16.82 30.14 43.07
CA GLY A 543 -16.62 29.11 42.05
C GLY A 543 -15.19 28.59 41.95
N GLY A 544 -14.94 27.35 42.38
CA GLY A 544 -13.63 26.68 42.19
C GLY A 544 -13.34 26.32 40.73
N GLY A 545 -12.09 26.44 40.28
CA GLY A 545 -11.70 26.12 38.90
C GLY A 545 -10.28 25.57 38.81
N THR A 546 -9.93 24.99 37.66
CA THR A 546 -8.59 24.43 37.41
C THR A 546 -7.95 25.08 36.19
N CYS A 547 -6.69 25.50 36.32
CA CYS A 547 -5.91 26.16 35.27
C CYS A 547 -4.57 25.45 35.07
N PHE A 548 -4.17 25.22 33.82
CA PHE A 548 -2.89 24.64 33.43
C PHE A 548 -2.16 25.61 32.50
N TYR A 549 -0.89 25.87 32.79
CA TYR A 549 0.03 26.60 31.92
C TYR A 549 1.10 25.64 31.41
N ILE A 550 1.10 25.29 30.12
CA ILE A 550 2.07 24.36 29.53
C ILE A 550 3.24 25.14 28.90
N ASN A 551 4.48 24.83 29.29
CA ASN A 551 5.64 25.56 28.79
C ASN A 551 5.91 25.24 27.31
N GLU A 552 5.93 26.27 26.46
CA GLU A 552 6.10 26.11 25.00
C GLU A 552 7.45 25.49 24.63
N ARG A 553 8.46 25.64 25.50
CA ARG A 553 9.80 25.05 25.34
C ARG A 553 9.80 23.53 25.56
N TRP A 554 8.73 22.98 26.13
CA TRP A 554 8.58 21.55 26.43
C TRP A 554 7.61 20.83 25.48
N CYS A 555 6.44 21.43 25.21
CA CYS A 555 5.40 20.83 24.39
C CYS A 555 4.49 21.89 23.74
N THR A 556 4.22 21.75 22.44
CA THR A 556 3.22 22.54 21.71
C THR A 556 2.15 21.70 21.00
N ASP A 557 2.30 20.36 20.97
CA ASP A 557 1.26 19.43 20.52
C ASP A 557 0.48 18.95 21.75
N VAL A 558 -0.45 19.80 22.19
CA VAL A 558 -1.25 19.65 23.41
C VAL A 558 -2.70 19.34 23.02
N THR A 559 -3.29 18.31 23.63
CA THR A 559 -4.66 17.87 23.34
C THR A 559 -5.44 17.62 24.62
N VAL A 560 -6.52 18.38 24.85
CA VAL A 560 -7.45 18.14 25.96
C VAL A 560 -8.25 16.87 25.68
N LEU A 561 -8.24 15.92 26.63
CA LEU A 561 -8.94 14.63 26.51
C LEU A 561 -10.32 14.64 27.19
N LYS A 562 -10.45 15.31 28.35
CA LYS A 562 -11.67 15.34 29.15
C LYS A 562 -11.65 16.53 30.13
N MET A 563 -12.80 17.17 30.31
CA MET A 563 -13.04 18.26 31.27
C MET A 563 -14.06 17.80 32.31
N CYS A 564 -13.58 17.59 33.54
CA CYS A 564 -14.33 17.41 34.78
C CYS A 564 -15.40 16.29 34.89
N CYS A 565 -15.87 16.15 36.13
CA CYS A 565 -17.03 15.40 36.59
C CYS A 565 -17.61 16.20 37.78
N PRO A 566 -18.93 16.32 37.99
CA PRO A 566 -19.49 17.14 39.09
C PRO A 566 -18.91 16.78 40.47
N ASP A 567 -18.60 15.51 40.71
CA ASP A 567 -18.07 15.00 41.98
C ASP A 567 -16.54 15.02 42.10
N LEU A 568 -15.80 15.33 41.02
CA LEU A 568 -14.33 15.24 41.00
C LEU A 568 -13.68 16.23 40.02
N GLU A 569 -12.85 17.12 40.56
CA GLU A 569 -12.03 18.06 39.79
C GLU A 569 -10.92 17.31 39.02
N ALA A 570 -11.14 17.09 37.72
CA ALA A 570 -10.24 16.30 36.88
C ALA A 570 -10.16 16.85 35.46
N PHE A 571 -9.04 17.49 35.13
CA PHE A 571 -8.75 18.03 33.81
C PHE A 571 -7.61 17.25 33.15
N PHE A 572 -7.91 16.51 32.09
CA PHE A 572 -6.96 15.59 31.46
C PHE A 572 -6.38 16.18 30.18
N ILE A 573 -5.10 16.54 30.22
CA ILE A 573 -4.33 17.04 29.07
C ILE A 573 -3.34 15.95 28.60
N ASN A 574 -3.41 15.60 27.32
CA ASN A 574 -2.43 14.78 26.63
C ASN A 574 -1.45 15.68 25.86
N CYS A 575 -0.29 15.93 26.48
CA CYS A 575 0.85 16.58 25.86
C CYS A 575 1.70 15.56 25.09
N LYS A 576 2.11 15.88 23.85
CA LYS A 576 3.14 15.14 23.11
C LYS A 576 4.47 15.92 23.14
N PRO A 577 5.24 15.85 24.24
CA PRO A 577 6.51 16.58 24.34
C PRO A 577 7.51 16.15 23.27
N PHE A 578 8.50 17.00 23.01
CA PHE A 578 9.51 16.77 21.96
C PHE A 578 10.47 15.57 22.23
N TYR A 579 10.27 14.81 23.32
CA TYR A 579 11.00 13.60 23.69
C TYR A 579 10.12 12.63 24.51
N SER A 580 10.33 11.31 24.35
CA SER A 580 9.47 10.26 24.93
C SER A 580 9.94 9.76 26.31
N LEU A 581 8.99 9.50 27.23
CA LEU A 581 9.21 9.11 28.62
C LEU A 581 8.47 7.81 28.99
N GLN A 582 9.18 6.84 29.59
CA GLN A 582 8.61 5.84 30.53
C GLN A 582 9.74 5.06 31.22
N GLU A 583 10.46 4.15 30.52
CA GLU A 583 11.52 3.30 31.11
C GLU A 583 12.72 4.07 31.71
N PHE A 584 12.96 5.31 31.28
CA PHE A 584 14.11 6.11 31.75
C PHE A 584 13.77 7.09 32.87
N SER A 585 12.49 7.38 33.12
CA SER A 585 12.07 8.44 34.04
C SER A 585 12.54 8.17 35.47
N SER A 586 12.37 6.93 35.96
CA SER A 586 12.81 6.49 37.29
C SER A 586 14.33 6.58 37.49
N PHE A 587 15.12 6.21 36.48
CA PHE A 587 16.58 6.33 36.54
C PHE A 587 17.09 7.77 36.33
N ILE A 588 16.26 8.66 35.76
CA ILE A 588 16.52 10.12 35.75
C ILE A 588 16.18 10.72 37.12
N LEU A 589 15.03 10.38 37.72
CA LEU A 589 14.60 10.77 39.07
C LEU A 589 15.66 10.41 40.12
N ALA A 590 16.03 9.14 40.24
CA ALA A 590 17.05 8.69 41.18
C ALA A 590 18.43 9.35 40.98
N LYS A 591 18.71 9.89 39.78
CA LYS A 591 19.90 10.70 39.47
C LYS A 591 19.74 12.16 39.89
N GLU A 592 18.53 12.72 39.89
CA GLU A 592 18.27 14.13 40.24
C GLU A 592 18.03 14.33 41.73
N ASP A 593 17.37 13.39 42.42
CA ASP A 593 17.20 13.47 43.87
C ASP A 593 18.53 13.21 44.61
N ALA A 594 19.31 12.22 44.15
CA ALA A 594 20.68 12.03 44.65
C ALA A 594 21.65 13.17 44.25
N PHE A 595 21.27 14.03 43.29
CA PHE A 595 22.01 15.26 43.02
C PHE A 595 21.61 16.37 44.01
N ARG A 596 20.30 16.55 44.24
CA ARG A 596 19.73 17.52 45.18
C ARG A 596 20.21 17.29 46.61
N ASN A 597 20.25 16.03 47.04
CA ASN A 597 20.67 15.63 48.39
C ASN A 597 22.19 15.65 48.60
N GLY A 598 22.97 16.15 47.64
CA GLY A 598 24.44 16.25 47.73
C GLY A 598 25.22 14.94 47.66
N ASP A 599 24.57 13.76 47.78
CA ASP A 599 25.25 12.47 47.81
C ASP A 599 25.87 12.08 46.45
N ARG A 600 27.17 12.40 46.33
CA ARG A 600 28.04 12.01 45.23
C ARG A 600 28.08 10.50 44.98
N ILE A 601 27.83 9.64 45.96
CA ILE A 601 27.85 8.19 45.79
C ILE A 601 26.57 7.75 45.09
N LEU A 602 25.39 7.99 45.66
CA LEU A 602 24.09 7.67 45.02
C LEU A 602 23.96 8.33 43.64
N TYR A 603 24.38 9.60 43.47
CA TYR A 603 24.33 10.29 42.18
C TYR A 603 25.09 9.52 41.10
N ASN A 604 26.31 9.07 41.41
CA ASN A 604 27.13 8.32 40.46
C ASN A 604 26.57 6.91 40.22
N GLN A 605 25.92 6.29 41.20
CA GLN A 605 25.24 5.01 41.00
C GLN A 605 24.05 5.16 40.05
N ALA A 606 23.08 6.01 40.37
CA ALA A 606 21.87 6.22 39.58
C ALA A 606 22.18 6.71 38.15
N ARG A 607 23.14 7.64 38.00
CA ARG A 607 23.64 8.07 36.68
C ARG A 607 24.22 6.91 35.87
N ASN A 608 24.93 5.98 36.49
CA ASN A 608 25.49 4.82 35.81
C ASN A 608 24.41 3.80 35.43
N THR A 609 23.38 3.62 36.26
CA THR A 609 22.20 2.78 35.98
C THR A 609 21.38 3.34 34.81
N LEU A 610 21.04 4.63 34.83
CA LEU A 610 20.38 5.31 33.69
C LEU A 610 21.14 5.08 32.38
N ASN A 611 22.46 5.32 32.39
CA ASN A 611 23.27 5.13 31.20
C ASN A 611 23.45 3.66 30.81
N LYS A 612 23.32 2.71 31.75
CA LYS A 612 23.28 1.26 31.48
C LYS A 612 21.98 0.90 30.76
N GLU A 613 20.82 1.31 31.26
CA GLU A 613 19.54 0.93 30.65
C GLU A 613 19.33 1.61 29.29
N ILE A 614 19.76 2.87 29.11
CA ILE A 614 19.78 3.51 27.77
C ILE A 614 20.64 2.69 26.79
N ARG A 615 21.72 2.04 27.25
CA ARG A 615 22.53 1.13 26.44
C ARG A 615 21.86 -0.24 26.24
N VAL A 616 21.03 -0.72 27.16
CA VAL A 616 20.24 -1.97 27.02
C VAL A 616 19.13 -1.80 25.99
N ALA A 617 18.22 -0.83 26.15
CA ALA A 617 17.10 -0.63 25.24
C ALA A 617 17.56 -0.41 23.77
N LYS A 618 18.64 0.35 23.58
CA LYS A 618 19.27 0.53 22.26
C LYS A 618 19.78 -0.79 21.65
N ARG A 619 20.40 -1.67 22.44
CA ARG A 619 20.81 -3.01 21.98
C ARG A 619 19.60 -3.88 21.64
N SER A 620 18.54 -3.84 22.45
CA SER A 620 17.31 -4.59 22.18
C SER A 620 16.65 -4.16 20.86
N TYR A 621 16.60 -2.85 20.58
CA TYR A 621 16.09 -2.34 19.30
C TYR A 621 17.04 -2.64 18.12
N ALA A 622 18.36 -2.54 18.33
CA ALA A 622 19.35 -2.93 17.33
C ALA A 622 19.23 -4.42 16.94
N LYS A 623 19.13 -5.32 17.92
CA LYS A 623 18.91 -6.76 17.71
C LYS A 623 17.56 -7.05 17.03
N LYS A 624 16.52 -6.26 17.30
CA LYS A 624 15.23 -6.35 16.59
C LYS A 624 15.35 -5.98 15.11
N LEU A 625 16.18 -5.00 14.77
CA LEU A 625 16.49 -4.64 13.37
C LEU A 625 17.38 -5.68 12.68
N GLU A 626 18.38 -6.19 13.38
CA GLU A 626 19.29 -7.26 12.96
C GLU A 626 18.50 -8.54 12.60
N ASN A 627 17.63 -9.01 13.51
CA ASN A 627 16.72 -10.13 13.25
C ASN A 627 15.81 -9.89 12.01
N GLN A 628 15.34 -8.66 11.80
CA GLN A 628 14.52 -8.31 10.62
C GLN A 628 15.33 -8.23 9.31
N PHE A 629 16.63 -7.96 9.40
CA PHE A 629 17.56 -7.99 8.28
C PHE A 629 17.92 -9.44 7.91
N SER A 630 18.24 -10.28 8.90
CA SER A 630 18.46 -11.73 8.72
C SER A 630 17.22 -12.45 8.16
N ALA A 631 16.02 -12.03 8.55
CA ALA A 631 14.75 -12.48 7.96
C ALA A 631 14.46 -11.90 6.55
N ASN A 632 15.47 -11.31 5.90
CA ASN A 632 15.44 -10.75 4.54
C ASN A 632 14.24 -9.82 4.27
N ASN A 633 13.93 -8.93 5.24
CA ASN A 633 12.83 -7.97 5.13
C ASN A 633 13.35 -6.51 5.08
N PRO A 634 14.04 -6.10 3.99
CA PRO A 634 14.67 -4.80 3.88
C PRO A 634 13.67 -3.63 3.94
N ALA A 635 12.38 -3.87 3.67
CA ALA A 635 11.34 -2.84 3.81
C ALA A 635 11.05 -2.50 5.28
N SER A 636 11.02 -3.49 6.18
CA SER A 636 10.88 -3.27 7.62
C SER A 636 12.14 -2.63 8.21
N VAL A 637 13.31 -3.11 7.81
CA VAL A 637 14.60 -2.51 8.20
C VAL A 637 14.68 -1.05 7.76
N TRP A 638 14.32 -0.73 6.52
CA TRP A 638 14.28 0.66 6.03
C TRP A 638 13.24 1.52 6.76
N LYS A 639 12.09 0.96 7.14
CA LYS A 639 11.08 1.66 7.97
C LYS A 639 11.63 1.99 9.37
N GLY A 640 12.33 1.06 10.02
CA GLY A 640 12.97 1.28 11.32
C GLY A 640 14.18 2.23 11.25
N LEU A 641 14.98 2.15 10.20
CA LEU A 641 16.05 3.12 9.92
C LEU A 641 15.48 4.54 9.72
N LYS A 642 14.39 4.69 8.94
CA LYS A 642 13.66 5.96 8.82
C LYS A 642 13.12 6.47 10.16
N TYR A 643 12.64 5.57 11.03
CA TYR A 643 12.16 5.92 12.38
C TYR A 643 13.29 6.46 13.27
N ILE A 644 14.42 5.75 13.37
CA ILE A 644 15.61 6.20 14.13
C ILE A 644 16.11 7.58 13.63
N THR A 645 16.08 7.79 12.31
CA THR A 645 16.64 8.98 11.67
C THR A 645 15.65 10.14 11.52
N ASN A 646 14.38 9.93 11.89
CA ASN A 646 13.25 10.83 11.60
C ASN A 646 13.21 11.29 10.12
N TYR A 647 13.63 10.41 9.20
CA TYR A 647 13.79 10.74 7.77
C TYR A 647 12.43 10.79 7.05
N LYS A 648 11.76 11.93 7.19
CA LYS A 648 10.54 12.28 6.46
C LYS A 648 10.88 12.57 5.00
N THR A 649 10.35 11.76 4.08
CA THR A 649 10.23 12.14 2.66
C THR A 649 9.16 13.22 2.55
N PRO A 650 9.39 14.34 1.84
CA PRO A 650 8.36 15.37 1.65
C PRO A 650 7.12 14.78 0.97
N SER A 651 5.99 14.79 1.67
CA SER A 651 4.68 14.59 1.07
C SER A 651 4.21 15.92 0.49
N PRO A 652 3.90 16.02 -0.81
CA PRO A 652 3.30 17.23 -1.36
C PRO A 652 1.94 17.44 -0.70
N SER A 653 1.79 18.54 0.02
CA SER A 653 0.52 19.00 0.58
C SER A 653 -0.26 19.70 -0.52
N THR A 654 -1.31 19.06 -1.01
CA THR A 654 -2.24 19.66 -1.98
C THR A 654 -3.62 19.11 -1.71
N GLU A 655 -4.60 20.01 -1.64
CA GLU A 655 -6.01 19.63 -1.47
C GLU A 655 -6.51 19.02 -2.78
N ALA A 656 -6.72 17.72 -2.75
CA ALA A 656 -7.18 16.97 -3.92
C ALA A 656 -8.67 17.22 -4.09
N ASN A 657 -9.05 18.04 -5.07
CA ASN A 657 -10.44 18.40 -5.38
C ASN A 657 -10.92 17.73 -6.69
N GLN A 658 -12.23 17.58 -6.85
CA GLN A 658 -12.83 16.97 -8.04
C GLN A 658 -12.57 17.78 -9.32
N GLN A 659 -12.67 19.13 -9.25
CA GLN A 659 -12.42 20.02 -10.39
C GLN A 659 -11.01 19.83 -10.96
N LEU A 660 -9.99 19.91 -10.11
CA LEU A 660 -8.57 19.68 -10.46
C LEU A 660 -8.32 18.32 -11.13
N ALA A 661 -9.15 17.30 -10.89
CA ALA A 661 -9.04 16.02 -11.58
C ALA A 661 -9.52 16.12 -13.03
N GLU A 662 -10.58 16.88 -13.33
CA GLU A 662 -11.05 17.11 -14.70
C GLU A 662 -10.19 18.14 -15.44
N ASP A 663 -9.76 19.23 -14.77
CA ASP A 663 -8.85 20.23 -15.34
C ASP A 663 -7.56 19.57 -15.87
N LEU A 664 -7.00 18.63 -15.08
CA LEU A 664 -5.83 17.84 -15.48
C LEU A 664 -6.15 16.86 -16.61
N ASN A 665 -7.35 16.28 -16.65
CA ASN A 665 -7.78 15.32 -17.67
C ASN A 665 -7.87 16.00 -19.04
N GLU A 666 -8.51 17.18 -19.08
CA GLU A 666 -8.57 18.04 -20.25
C GLU A 666 -7.19 18.54 -20.68
N PHE A 667 -6.40 19.05 -19.72
CA PHE A 667 -5.03 19.51 -19.97
C PHE A 667 -4.11 18.42 -20.55
N TYR A 668 -4.37 17.14 -20.24
CA TYR A 668 -3.64 16.01 -20.82
C TYR A 668 -4.20 15.54 -22.18
N CYS A 669 -5.48 15.80 -22.49
CA CYS A 669 -6.09 15.51 -23.79
C CYS A 669 -5.84 16.58 -24.87
N ARG A 670 -5.40 17.79 -24.52
CA ARG A 670 -5.26 18.96 -25.44
C ARG A 670 -4.42 18.78 -26.72
N PHE A 671 -3.74 17.65 -26.89
CA PHE A 671 -2.93 17.31 -28.07
C PHE A 671 -3.72 16.44 -29.09
N GLU A 672 -5.00 16.21 -28.85
CA GLU A 672 -5.90 15.51 -29.76
C GLU A 672 -6.28 16.41 -30.95
N THR A 673 -5.95 15.95 -32.17
CA THR A 673 -6.16 16.73 -33.40
C THR A 673 -7.51 16.40 -34.00
N ALA A 674 -8.44 17.35 -33.98
CA ALA A 674 -9.76 17.19 -34.61
C ALA A 674 -9.60 17.12 -36.15
N GLY A 675 -9.75 15.93 -36.73
CA GLY A 675 -9.63 15.71 -38.18
C GLY A 675 -9.27 14.30 -38.64
N LEU A 676 -8.90 13.37 -37.75
CA LEU A 676 -8.49 11.99 -38.11
C LEU A 676 -9.49 10.92 -37.61
N THR A 677 -10.78 11.11 -37.89
CA THR A 677 -11.84 10.13 -37.62
C THR A 677 -12.16 9.28 -38.86
N PRO A 678 -11.92 7.94 -38.85
CA PRO A 678 -12.30 7.07 -39.96
C PRO A 678 -13.79 6.66 -39.89
N HIS A 679 -14.66 7.51 -40.42
CA HIS A 679 -16.07 7.22 -40.72
C HIS A 679 -16.39 7.81 -42.11
N ALA A 680 -17.21 7.21 -42.97
CA ALA A 680 -18.03 6.00 -42.87
C ALA A 680 -17.99 5.22 -44.23
N PRO A 681 -18.64 4.06 -44.41
CA PRO A 681 -18.58 3.33 -45.68
C PRO A 681 -19.45 4.00 -46.75
N SER A 682 -18.85 4.29 -47.92
CA SER A 682 -19.54 4.75 -49.13
C SER A 682 -19.82 3.60 -50.10
N GLU A 683 -20.74 3.83 -51.03
CA GLU A 683 -21.54 2.83 -51.73
C GLU A 683 -20.78 1.96 -52.76
N HIS A 684 -21.48 0.93 -53.24
CA HIS A 684 -21.01 -0.02 -54.25
C HIS A 684 -20.44 0.66 -55.51
N LEU A 685 -19.19 0.34 -55.84
CA LEU A 685 -18.73 0.24 -57.23
C LEU A 685 -18.16 -1.17 -57.47
N SER A 686 -18.47 -1.73 -58.63
CA SER A 686 -18.27 -3.13 -58.95
C SER A 686 -16.81 -3.47 -59.25
N ILE A 687 -16.41 -4.68 -58.84
CA ILE A 687 -15.09 -5.26 -59.16
C ILE A 687 -15.00 -5.56 -60.66
N GLN A 688 -13.89 -5.19 -61.29
CA GLN A 688 -13.30 -6.00 -62.36
C GLN A 688 -11.88 -6.44 -61.96
N PRO A 689 -11.55 -7.75 -62.02
CA PRO A 689 -10.25 -8.25 -61.59
C PRO A 689 -9.22 -8.21 -62.73
N LEU A 690 -8.28 -7.27 -62.69
CA LEU A 690 -7.07 -7.33 -63.52
C LEU A 690 -6.00 -8.18 -62.82
N THR A 691 -5.64 -9.31 -63.44
CA THR A 691 -4.61 -10.23 -62.95
C THR A 691 -3.20 -9.66 -63.16
N PRO A 692 -2.40 -9.44 -62.10
CA PRO A 692 -0.97 -9.18 -62.25
C PRO A 692 -0.21 -10.49 -62.59
N PRO A 693 0.87 -10.45 -63.38
CA PRO A 693 1.64 -11.63 -63.75
C PRO A 693 2.44 -12.21 -62.57
N ALA A 694 2.67 -13.52 -62.58
CA ALA A 694 3.40 -14.21 -61.53
C ALA A 694 4.92 -14.13 -61.75
N THR A 695 5.65 -13.59 -60.78
CA THR A 695 7.11 -13.73 -60.64
C THR A 695 7.46 -14.07 -59.18
N PRO A 696 8.12 -15.21 -58.89
CA PRO A 696 8.30 -15.69 -57.52
C PRO A 696 9.60 -15.17 -56.87
N LEU A 697 9.49 -14.23 -55.92
CA LEU A 697 10.64 -13.74 -55.14
C LEU A 697 10.31 -13.57 -53.65
N SER A 698 11.09 -14.28 -52.82
CA SER A 698 11.13 -14.30 -51.34
C SER A 698 9.85 -14.72 -50.61
N PRO A 699 9.94 -15.61 -49.60
CA PRO A 699 8.89 -15.72 -48.59
C PRO A 699 8.83 -14.43 -47.74
N PRO A 700 7.66 -14.05 -47.20
CA PRO A 700 7.56 -12.97 -46.22
C PRO A 700 8.23 -13.39 -44.89
N PRO A 701 8.81 -12.44 -44.13
CA PRO A 701 9.42 -12.74 -42.83
C PRO A 701 8.36 -13.30 -41.86
N PRO A 702 8.73 -14.25 -40.98
CA PRO A 702 7.77 -14.97 -40.14
C PRO A 702 7.04 -14.02 -39.19
N ALA A 703 5.70 -14.07 -39.22
CA ALA A 703 4.87 -13.32 -38.27
C ALA A 703 5.23 -13.70 -36.82
N LEU A 704 5.33 -12.69 -35.94
CA LEU A 704 5.67 -12.88 -34.53
C LEU A 704 4.68 -13.83 -33.85
N ARG A 705 5.10 -15.07 -33.60
CA ARG A 705 4.37 -16.03 -32.78
C ARG A 705 4.96 -16.07 -31.38
N ILE A 706 4.13 -15.75 -30.40
CA ILE A 706 4.42 -15.81 -28.97
C ILE A 706 4.21 -17.24 -28.50
N SER A 707 5.23 -17.84 -27.85
CA SER A 707 5.09 -19.16 -27.25
C SER A 707 4.41 -19.10 -25.87
N GLU A 708 3.87 -20.23 -25.42
CA GLU A 708 3.33 -20.36 -24.06
C GLU A 708 4.40 -20.10 -22.99
N ASP A 709 5.63 -20.58 -23.18
CA ASP A 709 6.68 -20.37 -22.17
C ASP A 709 7.07 -18.89 -22.06
N ASP A 710 7.14 -18.14 -23.15
CA ASP A 710 7.46 -16.71 -23.08
C ASP A 710 6.46 -15.95 -22.19
N VAL A 711 5.16 -16.25 -22.34
CA VAL A 711 4.10 -15.70 -21.48
C VAL A 711 4.28 -16.17 -20.03
N ARG A 712 4.49 -17.47 -19.82
CA ARG A 712 4.71 -18.09 -18.49
C ARG A 712 5.88 -17.45 -17.75
N GLN A 713 7.03 -17.33 -18.41
CA GLN A 713 8.24 -16.72 -17.89
C GLN A 713 8.01 -15.24 -17.54
N ILE A 714 7.31 -14.48 -18.39
CA ILE A 714 7.01 -13.06 -18.11
C ILE A 714 6.03 -12.90 -16.94
N PHE A 715 5.05 -13.78 -16.77
CA PHE A 715 4.16 -13.81 -15.61
C PHE A 715 4.90 -14.19 -14.32
N LEU A 716 5.76 -15.22 -14.35
CA LEU A 716 6.62 -15.59 -13.22
C LEU A 716 7.60 -14.47 -12.82
N LYS A 717 8.10 -13.70 -13.79
CA LYS A 717 9.03 -12.57 -13.57
C LYS A 717 8.35 -11.29 -13.05
N GLN A 718 7.03 -11.25 -12.83
CA GLN A 718 6.34 -10.05 -12.33
C GLN A 718 6.72 -9.68 -10.87
N LYS A 719 6.73 -8.36 -10.59
CA LYS A 719 7.09 -7.78 -9.30
C LYS A 719 5.87 -7.66 -8.38
N LYS A 720 5.79 -8.53 -7.36
CA LYS A 720 4.65 -8.71 -6.41
C LYS A 720 4.04 -7.44 -5.80
N ARG A 721 4.78 -6.32 -5.69
CA ARG A 721 4.34 -5.07 -5.04
C ARG A 721 4.02 -3.90 -6.00
N LYS A 722 3.88 -4.15 -7.31
CA LYS A 722 3.36 -3.12 -8.25
C LYS A 722 1.85 -2.96 -8.10
N ALA A 723 1.33 -1.76 -8.34
CA ALA A 723 -0.10 -1.49 -8.41
C ALA A 723 -0.75 -2.17 -9.64
N PRO A 724 -2.05 -2.56 -9.56
CA PRO A 724 -2.82 -3.04 -10.71
C PRO A 724 -3.21 -1.89 -11.66
N GLY A 725 -3.74 -2.23 -12.83
CA GLY A 725 -4.38 -1.29 -13.75
C GLY A 725 -5.88 -1.10 -13.44
N PRO A 726 -6.66 -0.50 -14.36
CA PRO A 726 -8.12 -0.36 -14.23
C PRO A 726 -8.87 -1.70 -14.27
N ASP A 727 -8.18 -2.77 -14.71
CA ASP A 727 -8.61 -4.16 -14.68
C ASP A 727 -8.59 -4.80 -13.27
N GLY A 728 -7.91 -4.16 -12.29
CA GLY A 728 -7.77 -4.67 -10.93
C GLY A 728 -6.83 -5.89 -10.79
N VAL A 729 -6.36 -6.47 -11.90
CA VAL A 729 -5.50 -7.66 -11.91
C VAL A 729 -4.15 -7.36 -11.26
N THR A 730 -3.90 -8.01 -10.12
CA THR A 730 -2.64 -7.78 -9.38
C THR A 730 -1.48 -8.60 -9.97
N PRO A 731 -0.23 -8.09 -9.87
CA PRO A 731 0.97 -8.86 -10.26
C PRO A 731 1.16 -10.16 -9.47
N VAL A 732 0.52 -10.29 -8.30
CA VAL A 732 0.54 -11.52 -7.49
C VAL A 732 -0.37 -12.58 -8.11
N CYS A 733 -1.55 -12.20 -8.61
CA CYS A 733 -2.47 -13.11 -9.29
C CYS A 733 -1.80 -13.75 -10.52
N LEU A 734 -1.31 -12.93 -11.47
CA LEU A 734 -0.64 -13.43 -12.68
C LEU A 734 0.57 -14.32 -12.37
N ARG A 735 1.35 -14.01 -11.34
CA ARG A 735 2.50 -14.82 -10.93
C ARG A 735 2.13 -16.13 -10.23
N THR A 736 0.96 -16.20 -9.58
CA THR A 736 0.49 -17.39 -8.87
C THR A 736 -0.28 -18.35 -9.79
N CYS A 737 -0.94 -17.79 -10.79
CA CYS A 737 -1.70 -18.53 -11.81
C CYS A 737 -0.95 -18.63 -13.15
N ALA A 738 0.38 -18.45 -13.15
CA ALA A 738 1.18 -18.28 -14.37
C ALA A 738 1.05 -19.49 -15.31
N ASP A 739 1.13 -20.70 -14.76
CA ASP A 739 1.07 -21.95 -15.52
C ASP A 739 -0.34 -22.26 -16.08
N GLN A 740 -1.40 -21.66 -15.54
CA GLN A 740 -2.77 -21.84 -16.03
C GLN A 740 -3.19 -20.74 -17.02
N LEU A 741 -2.59 -19.55 -16.89
CA LEU A 741 -2.92 -18.39 -17.70
C LEU A 741 -2.03 -18.24 -18.94
N ALA A 742 -0.86 -18.88 -18.97
CA ALA A 742 0.08 -18.78 -20.09
C ALA A 742 -0.53 -19.18 -21.43
N PHE A 743 -1.12 -20.38 -21.53
CA PHE A 743 -1.78 -20.89 -22.74
C PHE A 743 -2.89 -19.96 -23.26
N ILE A 744 -3.79 -19.54 -22.37
CA ILE A 744 -4.94 -18.70 -22.72
C ILE A 744 -4.46 -17.33 -23.23
N PHE A 745 -3.51 -16.70 -22.55
CA PHE A 745 -2.98 -15.42 -23.00
C PHE A 745 -2.06 -15.54 -24.22
N SER A 746 -1.36 -16.66 -24.46
CA SER A 746 -0.64 -16.86 -25.72
C SER A 746 -1.60 -16.93 -26.91
N GLN A 747 -2.77 -17.57 -26.77
CA GLN A 747 -3.80 -17.54 -27.81
C GLN A 747 -4.36 -16.12 -28.03
N ILE A 748 -4.69 -15.39 -26.97
CA ILE A 748 -5.19 -14.00 -27.07
C ILE A 748 -4.15 -13.07 -27.71
N PHE A 749 -2.88 -13.20 -27.34
CA PHE A 749 -1.80 -12.37 -27.90
C PHE A 749 -1.53 -12.71 -29.36
N ASN A 750 -1.43 -14.00 -29.71
CA ASN A 750 -1.26 -14.40 -31.11
C ASN A 750 -2.46 -13.97 -31.97
N ARG A 751 -3.70 -14.12 -31.48
CA ARG A 751 -4.89 -13.66 -32.23
C ARG A 751 -4.96 -12.13 -32.37
N SER A 752 -4.48 -11.38 -31.39
CA SER A 752 -4.32 -9.92 -31.48
C SER A 752 -3.27 -9.51 -32.51
N LEU A 753 -2.17 -10.27 -32.65
CA LEU A 753 -1.15 -10.05 -33.69
C LEU A 753 -1.64 -10.48 -35.09
N GLU A 754 -2.43 -11.55 -35.20
CA GLU A 754 -3.07 -11.98 -36.45
C GLU A 754 -4.09 -10.96 -37.00
N LEU A 755 -4.88 -10.36 -36.11
CA LEU A 755 -5.91 -9.37 -36.46
C LEU A 755 -5.36 -7.93 -36.51
N CYS A 756 -4.08 -7.71 -36.23
CA CYS A 756 -3.46 -6.39 -36.09
C CYS A 756 -4.17 -5.43 -35.11
N GLU A 757 -4.96 -5.94 -34.15
CA GLU A 757 -5.83 -5.12 -33.29
C GLU A 757 -5.57 -5.38 -31.80
N VAL A 758 -5.54 -4.32 -30.99
CA VAL A 758 -5.41 -4.41 -29.52
C VAL A 758 -6.80 -4.35 -28.86
N PRO A 759 -7.21 -5.39 -28.10
CA PRO A 759 -8.50 -5.41 -27.41
C PRO A 759 -8.77 -4.16 -26.57
N ALA A 760 -9.95 -3.55 -26.73
CA ALA A 760 -10.33 -2.31 -26.07
C ALA A 760 -10.18 -2.33 -24.53
N CYS A 761 -10.31 -3.51 -23.88
CA CYS A 761 -10.05 -3.67 -22.45
C CYS A 761 -8.60 -3.37 -22.02
N PHE A 762 -7.63 -3.57 -22.91
CA PHE A 762 -6.21 -3.24 -22.70
C PHE A 762 -5.85 -1.80 -23.06
N LYS A 763 -6.62 -1.15 -23.96
CA LYS A 763 -6.49 0.28 -24.31
C LYS A 763 -6.84 1.23 -23.14
N ARG A 764 -7.53 0.74 -22.10
CA ARG A 764 -7.96 1.53 -20.93
C ARG A 764 -6.81 1.83 -19.96
N SER A 765 -6.74 3.07 -19.49
CA SER A 765 -5.76 3.49 -18.48
C SER A 765 -6.36 4.32 -17.33
N THR A 766 -5.65 4.38 -16.20
CA THR A 766 -5.89 5.37 -15.15
C THR A 766 -4.63 6.21 -14.96
N ILE A 767 -4.75 7.52 -15.19
CA ILE A 767 -3.68 8.49 -15.04
C ILE A 767 -3.57 8.87 -13.56
N ILE A 768 -2.37 8.72 -13.01
CA ILE A 768 -2.00 9.22 -11.69
C ILE A 768 -1.10 10.44 -11.89
N PRO A 769 -1.55 11.67 -11.57
CA PRO A 769 -0.71 12.86 -11.60
C PRO A 769 0.38 12.78 -10.52
N ILE A 770 1.64 12.91 -10.91
CA ILE A 770 2.77 12.95 -9.97
C ILE A 770 3.43 14.35 -10.01
N PRO A 771 3.49 15.07 -8.88
CA PRO A 771 4.22 16.33 -8.76
C PRO A 771 5.70 16.23 -9.18
N LYS A 772 6.12 17.09 -10.11
CA LYS A 772 7.53 17.26 -10.56
C LYS A 772 8.38 18.04 -9.54
N LYS A 773 7.74 18.81 -8.65
CA LYS A 773 8.32 19.75 -7.67
C LYS A 773 7.59 19.60 -6.31
N PRO A 774 8.14 20.14 -5.19
CA PRO A 774 7.48 20.07 -3.87
C PRO A 774 6.39 21.13 -3.64
N LYS A 775 6.47 22.28 -4.33
CA LYS A 775 5.37 23.25 -4.48
C LYS A 775 4.87 23.17 -5.92
N MET A 776 3.56 23.24 -6.12
CA MET A 776 2.92 23.33 -7.45
C MET A 776 2.61 24.79 -7.77
N THR A 777 2.84 25.19 -9.02
CA THR A 777 2.58 26.54 -9.54
C THR A 777 1.64 26.55 -10.75
N GLY A 778 1.49 25.42 -11.46
CA GLY A 778 0.46 25.24 -12.48
C GLY A 778 0.29 23.78 -12.90
N LEU A 779 -0.68 23.49 -13.77
CA LEU A 779 -0.98 22.13 -14.24
C LEU A 779 0.24 21.43 -14.89
N ASN A 780 1.12 22.21 -15.52
CA ASN A 780 2.40 21.78 -16.07
C ASN A 780 3.37 21.16 -15.03
N ASP A 781 3.20 21.40 -13.73
CA ASP A 781 4.03 20.79 -12.69
C ASP A 781 3.66 19.34 -12.36
N TYR A 782 2.57 18.79 -12.91
CA TYR A 782 2.21 17.38 -12.77
C TYR A 782 2.68 16.55 -13.97
N ARG A 783 3.20 15.34 -13.74
CA ARG A 783 3.45 14.33 -14.77
C ARG A 783 2.30 13.31 -14.81
N PRO A 784 1.63 13.09 -15.96
CA PRO A 784 0.63 12.04 -16.10
C PRO A 784 1.32 10.66 -16.11
N VAL A 785 0.99 9.78 -15.18
CA VAL A 785 1.50 8.39 -15.18
C VAL A 785 0.37 7.40 -15.43
N ALA A 786 0.38 6.74 -16.59
CA ALA A 786 -0.62 5.80 -17.03
C ALA A 786 -0.46 4.41 -16.39
N LEU A 787 -1.43 4.04 -15.55
CA LEU A 787 -1.66 2.67 -15.12
C LEU A 787 -2.56 1.97 -16.15
N THR A 788 -1.99 1.28 -17.13
CA THR A 788 -2.66 0.26 -17.95
C THR A 788 -2.53 -1.13 -17.30
N SER A 789 -3.29 -2.12 -17.82
CA SER A 789 -3.33 -3.50 -17.34
C SER A 789 -1.94 -4.14 -17.16
N VAL A 790 -1.79 -4.99 -16.13
CA VAL A 790 -0.56 -5.77 -15.92
C VAL A 790 -0.41 -6.88 -16.98
N VAL A 791 -1.52 -7.34 -17.58
CA VAL A 791 -1.52 -8.24 -18.74
C VAL A 791 -0.97 -7.51 -19.96
N MET A 792 -1.48 -6.30 -20.26
CA MET A 792 -0.97 -5.51 -21.38
C MET A 792 0.52 -5.18 -21.21
N LYS A 793 0.95 -4.72 -20.02
CA LYS A 793 2.37 -4.50 -19.67
C LYS A 793 3.23 -5.78 -19.64
N SER A 794 2.68 -6.92 -20.03
CA SER A 794 3.37 -8.20 -20.25
C SER A 794 3.38 -8.56 -21.75
N PHE A 795 2.27 -8.38 -22.48
CA PHE A 795 2.22 -8.45 -23.94
C PHE A 795 3.19 -7.44 -24.59
N GLU A 796 3.17 -6.19 -24.13
CA GLU A 796 4.11 -5.15 -24.54
C GLU A 796 5.59 -5.57 -24.41
N ARG A 797 5.96 -6.45 -23.46
CA ARG A 797 7.36 -6.91 -23.31
C ARG A 797 7.77 -7.93 -24.36
N LEU A 798 6.82 -8.72 -24.87
CA LEU A 798 7.05 -9.70 -25.93
C LEU A 798 7.30 -8.95 -27.24
N VAL A 799 6.39 -8.03 -27.58
CA VAL A 799 6.54 -7.14 -28.75
C VAL A 799 7.80 -6.26 -28.62
N LEU A 800 8.11 -5.72 -27.44
CA LEU A 800 9.36 -4.98 -27.20
C LEU A 800 10.62 -5.83 -27.46
N ALA A 801 10.62 -7.11 -27.07
CA ALA A 801 11.77 -7.99 -27.29
C ALA A 801 11.99 -8.25 -28.79
N TYR A 802 10.92 -8.52 -29.54
CA TYR A 802 10.96 -8.69 -30.99
C TYR A 802 11.39 -7.41 -31.72
N LEU A 803 10.76 -6.27 -31.43
CA LEU A 803 11.11 -4.97 -32.01
C LEU A 803 12.58 -4.61 -31.75
N LYS A 804 13.12 -4.92 -30.57
CA LYS A 804 14.54 -4.65 -30.25
C LYS A 804 15.52 -5.53 -31.02
N ASN A 805 15.11 -6.72 -31.45
CA ASN A 805 15.95 -7.57 -32.30
C ASN A 805 16.09 -7.01 -33.73
N ILE A 806 14.97 -6.50 -34.29
CA ILE A 806 14.95 -5.86 -35.63
C ILE A 806 15.61 -4.48 -35.61
N THR A 807 15.18 -3.60 -34.70
CA THR A 807 15.57 -2.18 -34.71
C THR A 807 16.87 -1.90 -33.96
N GLY A 808 17.36 -2.82 -33.11
CA GLY A 808 18.58 -2.67 -32.32
C GLY A 808 19.82 -2.16 -33.09
N PRO A 809 20.18 -2.75 -34.26
CA PRO A 809 21.29 -2.29 -35.08
C PRO A 809 20.96 -1.07 -35.96
N LEU A 810 19.68 -0.82 -36.26
CA LEU A 810 19.21 0.32 -37.08
C LEU A 810 19.01 1.62 -36.27
N LEU A 811 19.14 1.54 -34.94
CA LEU A 811 19.04 2.69 -34.04
C LEU A 811 20.35 3.51 -34.06
N ASP A 812 20.22 4.80 -34.36
CA ASP A 812 21.26 5.83 -34.29
C ASP A 812 22.22 5.61 -33.11
N PRO A 813 23.55 5.43 -33.32
CA PRO A 813 24.51 5.25 -32.24
C PRO A 813 24.48 6.35 -31.17
N LEU A 814 24.03 7.57 -31.51
CA LEU A 814 23.98 8.74 -30.63
C LEU A 814 22.68 8.84 -29.81
N GLN A 815 21.71 7.92 -30.01
CA GLN A 815 20.58 7.70 -29.11
C GLN A 815 21.01 6.75 -27.97
N PHE A 816 21.12 7.30 -26.76
CA PHE A 816 21.57 6.58 -25.57
C PHE A 816 20.43 6.04 -24.68
N ALA A 817 19.23 6.63 -24.74
CA ALA A 817 18.15 6.21 -23.86
C ALA A 817 17.54 4.85 -24.26
N TYR A 818 16.99 4.14 -23.27
CA TYR A 818 16.21 2.91 -23.39
C TYR A 818 16.86 1.69 -24.07
N ARG A 819 18.09 1.83 -24.61
CA ARG A 819 18.94 0.73 -25.11
C ARG A 819 19.52 -0.10 -23.96
N ALA A 820 19.93 -1.33 -24.27
CA ALA A 820 20.77 -2.11 -23.36
C ALA A 820 22.21 -1.57 -23.39
N ASN A 821 22.98 -1.79 -22.33
CA ASN A 821 24.39 -1.39 -22.23
C ASN A 821 24.70 0.08 -22.59
N ARG A 822 23.74 1.00 -22.40
CA ARG A 822 23.93 2.45 -22.43
C ARG A 822 23.43 3.05 -21.12
N SER A 823 24.07 4.10 -20.65
CA SER A 823 23.73 4.81 -19.41
C SER A 823 24.01 6.31 -19.53
N VAL A 824 23.50 7.09 -18.57
CA VAL A 824 23.71 8.55 -18.51
C VAL A 824 25.20 8.89 -18.57
N ASP A 825 26.03 8.25 -17.75
CA ASP A 825 27.48 8.53 -17.75
C ASP A 825 28.13 8.19 -19.10
N ASP A 826 27.57 7.26 -19.90
CA ASP A 826 28.08 6.96 -21.24
C ASP A 826 27.69 8.08 -22.22
N ALA A 827 26.46 8.58 -22.18
CA ALA A 827 26.06 9.75 -22.98
C ALA A 827 26.95 10.97 -22.70
N VAL A 828 27.23 11.24 -21.42
CA VAL A 828 28.06 12.39 -21.00
C VAL A 828 29.56 12.14 -21.29
N ASN A 829 30.09 10.93 -21.12
CA ASN A 829 31.51 10.64 -21.40
C ASN A 829 31.81 10.49 -22.89
N VAL A 830 31.03 9.67 -23.58
CA VAL A 830 31.28 9.24 -24.96
C VAL A 830 31.08 10.41 -25.92
N MET A 831 29.98 11.14 -25.75
CA MET A 831 29.52 12.12 -26.72
C MET A 831 29.61 13.56 -26.24
N GLY A 832 29.23 13.82 -24.99
CA GLY A 832 29.41 15.14 -24.39
C GLY A 832 30.90 15.49 -24.29
N LEU A 833 31.62 14.92 -23.33
CA LEU A 833 32.96 15.39 -23.00
C LEU A 833 34.03 15.00 -24.02
N HIS A 834 34.03 13.79 -24.59
CA HIS A 834 35.18 13.37 -25.40
C HIS A 834 35.35 14.19 -26.69
N PHE A 835 34.30 14.33 -27.52
CA PHE A 835 34.40 15.13 -28.76
C PHE A 835 34.69 16.61 -28.48
N ILE A 836 34.08 17.18 -27.44
CA ILE A 836 34.36 18.55 -26.99
C ILE A 836 35.84 18.71 -26.62
N LEU A 837 36.38 17.79 -25.81
CA LEU A 837 37.78 17.84 -25.36
C LEU A 837 38.79 17.53 -26.48
N GLN A 838 38.44 16.64 -27.41
CA GLN A 838 39.24 16.30 -28.58
C GLN A 838 39.30 17.44 -29.59
N HIS A 839 38.20 18.19 -29.77
CA HIS A 839 38.17 19.37 -30.64
C HIS A 839 38.93 20.54 -30.00
N LEU A 840 38.69 20.84 -28.72
CA LEU A 840 39.36 21.90 -27.96
C LEU A 840 40.85 21.65 -27.66
N ASP A 841 41.38 20.45 -27.98
CA ASP A 841 42.83 20.17 -28.02
C ASP A 841 43.51 20.81 -29.26
N LYS A 842 42.73 21.33 -30.23
CA LYS A 842 43.19 22.12 -31.38
C LYS A 842 43.22 23.62 -31.05
N SER A 843 44.14 24.35 -31.67
CA SER A 843 44.13 25.82 -31.70
C SER A 843 42.99 26.36 -32.59
N GLY A 844 42.49 27.56 -32.30
CA GLY A 844 41.46 28.25 -33.11
C GLY A 844 40.01 27.82 -32.88
N THR A 845 39.79 26.68 -32.22
CA THR A 845 38.45 26.09 -32.01
C THR A 845 37.71 26.60 -30.78
N TYR A 846 36.38 26.49 -30.82
CA TYR A 846 35.47 26.60 -29.68
C TYR A 846 34.25 25.68 -29.89
N VAL A 847 33.37 25.56 -28.91
CA VAL A 847 32.15 24.74 -29.02
C VAL A 847 30.92 25.52 -28.56
N ARG A 848 29.81 25.40 -29.29
CA ARG A 848 28.46 25.84 -28.85
C ARG A 848 27.58 24.62 -28.57
N LEU A 849 26.81 24.67 -27.48
CA LEU A 849 26.00 23.56 -26.96
C LEU A 849 24.56 24.03 -26.76
N LEU A 850 23.65 23.58 -27.63
CA LEU A 850 22.22 23.85 -27.51
C LEU A 850 21.53 22.70 -26.76
N PHE A 851 21.03 22.96 -25.55
CA PHE A 851 20.22 22.02 -24.78
C PHE A 851 18.74 22.24 -25.10
N VAL A 852 18.10 21.27 -25.73
CA VAL A 852 16.71 21.35 -26.22
C VAL A 852 15.76 20.61 -25.28
N ASP A 853 14.66 21.27 -24.89
CA ASP A 853 13.52 20.68 -24.16
C ASP A 853 12.26 20.71 -25.05
N PHE A 854 11.53 19.60 -25.09
CA PHE A 854 10.27 19.48 -25.82
C PHE A 854 9.05 19.69 -24.92
N SER A 855 8.07 20.47 -25.39
CA SER A 855 6.77 20.65 -24.76
C SER A 855 5.95 19.35 -24.77
N SER A 856 6.15 18.51 -23.76
CA SER A 856 5.40 17.27 -23.51
C SER A 856 5.55 16.15 -24.57
N ALA A 857 6.69 16.07 -25.25
CA ALA A 857 7.06 15.15 -26.35
C ALA A 857 6.29 13.80 -26.44
N PHE A 858 6.19 13.00 -25.37
CA PHE A 858 5.47 11.73 -25.39
C PHE A 858 3.98 11.84 -25.77
N ASN A 859 3.36 12.99 -25.51
CA ASN A 859 1.94 13.23 -25.75
C ASN A 859 1.63 13.69 -27.19
N THR A 860 2.63 14.11 -27.98
CA THR A 860 2.43 14.71 -29.31
C THR A 860 2.68 13.74 -30.48
N ILE A 861 3.19 12.53 -30.20
CA ILE A 861 3.49 11.49 -31.21
C ILE A 861 2.22 11.17 -32.03
N ILE A 862 2.29 11.32 -33.35
CA ILE A 862 1.20 10.97 -34.27
C ILE A 862 1.38 9.51 -34.72
N PRO A 863 0.37 8.61 -34.55
CA PRO A 863 0.51 7.20 -34.90
C PRO A 863 0.79 6.94 -36.39
N THR A 864 0.20 7.72 -37.30
CA THR A 864 0.39 7.56 -38.75
C THR A 864 1.82 7.91 -39.19
N LEU A 865 2.40 9.00 -38.67
CA LEU A 865 3.82 9.34 -38.90
C LEU A 865 4.76 8.26 -38.34
N LEU A 866 4.45 7.73 -37.15
CA LEU A 866 5.21 6.62 -36.55
C LEU A 866 5.14 5.35 -37.41
N GLN A 867 3.97 5.02 -37.98
CA GLN A 867 3.80 3.86 -38.87
C GLN A 867 4.67 3.96 -40.13
N THR A 868 4.78 5.15 -40.74
CA THR A 868 5.70 5.39 -41.87
C THR A 868 7.15 5.14 -41.48
N LYS A 869 7.61 5.69 -40.35
CA LYS A 869 8.99 5.50 -39.86
C LYS A 869 9.30 4.05 -39.48
N LEU A 870 8.37 3.34 -38.86
CA LEU A 870 8.53 1.91 -38.54
C LEU A 870 8.68 1.06 -39.81
N THR A 871 7.94 1.41 -40.87
CA THR A 871 8.04 0.73 -42.18
C THR A 871 9.40 0.98 -42.84
N GLN A 872 9.94 2.20 -42.77
CA GLN A 872 11.31 2.52 -43.22
C GLN A 872 12.37 1.74 -42.43
N LEU A 873 12.15 1.51 -41.12
CA LEU A 873 13.02 0.71 -40.25
C LEU A 873 12.81 -0.82 -40.37
N SER A 874 12.27 -1.29 -41.51
CA SER A 874 12.07 -2.71 -41.84
C SER A 874 11.20 -3.49 -40.83
N VAL A 875 10.31 -2.82 -40.10
CA VAL A 875 9.34 -3.48 -39.21
C VAL A 875 8.17 -4.04 -40.05
N PRO A 876 7.75 -5.31 -39.85
CA PRO A 876 6.64 -5.90 -40.61
C PRO A 876 5.34 -5.11 -40.48
N SER A 877 4.64 -4.89 -41.60
CA SER A 877 3.43 -4.07 -41.69
C SER A 877 2.34 -4.45 -40.69
N SER A 878 2.14 -5.74 -40.40
CA SER A 878 1.19 -6.21 -39.38
C SER A 878 1.53 -5.73 -37.95
N ILE A 879 2.82 -5.68 -37.61
CA ILE A 879 3.28 -5.13 -36.32
C ILE A 879 3.13 -3.60 -36.32
N CYS A 880 3.36 -2.93 -37.45
CA CYS A 880 3.10 -1.50 -37.57
C CYS A 880 1.61 -1.16 -37.37
N GLN A 881 0.70 -1.89 -38.02
CA GLN A 881 -0.76 -1.75 -37.84
C GLN A 881 -1.18 -2.04 -36.39
N TRP A 882 -0.62 -3.08 -35.76
CA TRP A 882 -0.86 -3.39 -34.35
C TRP A 882 -0.37 -2.27 -33.41
N ILE A 883 0.76 -1.62 -33.71
CA ILE A 883 1.25 -0.45 -32.97
C ILE A 883 0.33 0.76 -33.17
N THR A 884 -0.19 0.99 -34.38
CA THR A 884 -1.20 2.03 -34.63
C THR A 884 -2.45 1.76 -33.80
N SER A 885 -3.00 0.53 -33.83
CA SER A 885 -4.14 0.12 -33.01
C SER A 885 -3.85 0.23 -31.50
N PHE A 886 -2.62 -0.01 -31.04
CA PHE A 886 -2.23 0.21 -29.64
C PHE A 886 -2.31 1.68 -29.22
N LEU A 887 -2.07 2.62 -30.14
CA LEU A 887 -2.00 4.05 -29.86
C LEU A 887 -3.32 4.80 -30.08
N THR A 888 -4.19 4.35 -30.99
CA THR A 888 -5.52 4.96 -31.20
C THR A 888 -6.56 4.48 -30.18
N ASP A 889 -7.59 5.30 -29.97
CA ASP A 889 -8.83 4.96 -29.25
C ASP A 889 -8.60 4.53 -27.79
N ARG A 890 -7.60 5.16 -27.15
CA ARG A 890 -7.21 4.86 -25.77
C ARG A 890 -8.05 5.67 -24.79
N HIS A 891 -8.94 5.01 -24.05
CA HIS A 891 -9.68 5.65 -22.97
C HIS A 891 -8.81 5.88 -21.72
N GLN A 892 -8.77 7.12 -21.24
CA GLN A 892 -8.07 7.51 -20.01
C GLN A 892 -8.98 8.28 -19.04
N LEU A 893 -8.65 8.19 -17.75
CA LEU A 893 -9.23 9.03 -16.70
C LEU A 893 -8.17 9.36 -15.65
N VAL A 894 -8.19 10.58 -15.11
CA VAL A 894 -7.33 11.05 -14.02
C VAL A 894 -7.90 10.63 -12.67
N LYS A 895 -7.02 10.25 -11.73
CA LYS A 895 -7.38 9.96 -10.34
C LYS A 895 -6.51 10.73 -9.35
N LEU A 896 -7.13 11.61 -8.56
CA LEU A 896 -6.51 12.35 -7.45
C LEU A 896 -7.04 11.85 -6.11
N GLY A 897 -6.26 11.00 -5.42
CA GLY A 897 -6.62 10.47 -4.10
C GLY A 897 -7.90 9.63 -4.13
N LYS A 898 -9.02 10.22 -3.69
CA LYS A 898 -10.37 9.62 -3.76
C LYS A 898 -11.11 9.95 -5.06
N PHE A 899 -10.82 11.12 -5.65
CA PHE A 899 -11.53 11.70 -6.79
C PHE A 899 -11.11 11.09 -8.13
N LYS A 900 -11.99 11.19 -9.12
CA LYS A 900 -11.78 10.68 -10.49
C LYS A 900 -12.41 11.65 -11.49
N SER A 901 -11.71 11.94 -12.58
CA SER A 901 -12.28 12.62 -13.73
C SER A 901 -13.26 11.73 -14.50
N ASN A 902 -13.93 12.32 -15.48
CA ASN A 902 -14.61 11.61 -16.55
C ASN A 902 -13.60 10.81 -17.40
N SER A 903 -14.11 9.84 -18.16
CA SER A 903 -13.32 9.07 -19.13
C SER A 903 -13.28 9.82 -20.46
N ARG A 904 -12.10 10.17 -20.95
CA ARG A 904 -11.90 10.75 -22.29
C ARG A 904 -11.16 9.76 -23.18
N THR A 905 -11.42 9.77 -24.47
CA THR A 905 -10.62 9.05 -25.47
C THR A 905 -9.35 9.86 -25.77
N THR A 906 -8.32 9.21 -26.30
CA THR A 906 -7.11 9.85 -26.84
C THR A 906 -6.55 9.00 -27.98
N SER A 907 -6.40 9.58 -29.17
CA SER A 907 -5.73 8.93 -30.31
C SER A 907 -4.35 9.51 -30.65
N THR A 908 -3.95 10.66 -30.08
CA THR A 908 -2.59 11.20 -30.18
C THR A 908 -1.74 10.82 -28.97
N GLY A 909 -0.43 10.61 -29.17
CA GLY A 909 0.57 10.40 -28.13
C GLY A 909 0.72 8.95 -27.65
N ALA A 910 1.85 8.65 -26.99
CA ALA A 910 2.13 7.36 -26.37
C ALA A 910 2.04 7.45 -24.82
N PRO A 911 1.23 6.62 -24.15
CA PRO A 911 0.94 6.76 -22.73
C PRO A 911 2.18 6.57 -21.83
N GLN A 912 2.52 7.60 -21.05
CA GLN A 912 3.69 7.64 -20.17
C GLN A 912 3.57 6.59 -19.04
N GLY A 913 4.50 5.64 -18.99
CA GLY A 913 4.53 4.56 -17.99
C GLY A 913 4.04 3.19 -18.49
N CYS A 914 3.65 3.10 -19.76
CA CYS A 914 3.61 1.82 -20.48
C CYS A 914 5.04 1.37 -20.85
N VAL A 915 5.18 0.19 -21.44
CA VAL A 915 6.46 -0.50 -21.70
C VAL A 915 6.97 -0.26 -23.12
N LEU A 916 6.09 -0.14 -24.12
CA LEU A 916 6.47 0.14 -25.50
C LEU A 916 6.79 1.62 -25.75
N SER A 917 6.03 2.55 -25.15
CA SER A 917 6.15 4.01 -25.38
C SER A 917 7.59 4.56 -25.41
N PRO A 918 8.52 4.13 -24.51
CA PRO A 918 9.91 4.58 -24.55
C PRO A 918 10.66 4.19 -25.82
N LEU A 919 10.47 2.96 -26.33
CA LEU A 919 11.09 2.55 -27.59
C LEU A 919 10.42 3.23 -28.78
N LEU A 920 9.09 3.34 -28.78
CA LEU A 920 8.36 4.00 -29.86
C LEU A 920 8.81 5.47 -30.03
N PHE A 921 9.07 6.19 -28.94
CA PHE A 921 9.65 7.54 -29.01
C PHE A 921 11.10 7.55 -29.54
N SER A 922 11.94 6.58 -29.15
CA SER A 922 13.29 6.46 -29.71
C SER A 922 13.30 6.12 -31.21
N LEU A 923 12.31 5.37 -31.70
CA LEU A 923 12.14 5.08 -33.14
C LEU A 923 11.57 6.29 -33.89
N TYR A 924 10.65 7.05 -33.27
CA TYR A 924 10.10 8.29 -33.82
C TYR A 924 11.13 9.42 -34.00
N THR A 925 12.22 9.36 -33.22
CA THR A 925 13.33 10.33 -33.22
C THR A 925 14.62 9.75 -33.83
N ASN A 926 14.55 8.60 -34.51
CA ASN A 926 15.74 7.92 -35.02
C ASN A 926 16.37 8.67 -36.19
N ASP A 927 15.54 9.14 -37.13
CA ASP A 927 15.85 9.96 -38.31
C ASP A 927 16.26 11.41 -37.98
N CYS A 928 16.17 11.82 -36.71
CA CYS A 928 16.70 13.10 -36.23
C CYS A 928 18.22 13.02 -36.05
N THR A 929 18.95 12.88 -37.15
CA THR A 929 20.42 12.81 -37.19
C THR A 929 21.01 14.02 -37.89
N SER A 930 22.19 14.44 -37.43
CA SER A 930 22.93 15.54 -38.04
C SER A 930 23.55 15.12 -39.37
N THR A 931 23.56 16.03 -40.36
CA THR A 931 24.13 15.78 -41.69
C THR A 931 25.61 16.12 -41.76
N ASP A 932 26.07 17.11 -40.98
CA ASP A 932 27.44 17.63 -41.05
C ASP A 932 28.40 16.96 -40.03
N PRO A 933 29.65 16.63 -40.41
CA PRO A 933 30.62 16.04 -39.48
C PRO A 933 31.07 16.96 -38.33
N SER A 934 30.94 18.28 -38.44
CA SER A 934 31.21 19.26 -37.37
C SER A 934 30.09 19.36 -36.33
N VAL A 935 28.86 18.94 -36.64
CA VAL A 935 27.72 19.01 -35.72
C VAL A 935 27.38 17.62 -35.18
N LYS A 936 27.06 17.50 -33.89
CA LYS A 936 26.67 16.23 -33.27
C LYS A 936 25.37 16.41 -32.49
N LEU A 937 24.33 15.68 -32.91
CA LEU A 937 23.02 15.68 -32.28
C LEU A 937 22.89 14.44 -31.39
N LEU A 938 22.99 14.64 -30.07
CA LEU A 938 22.84 13.60 -29.07
C LEU A 938 21.39 13.55 -28.57
N LYS A 939 20.87 12.32 -28.38
CA LYS A 939 19.53 12.06 -27.84
C LYS A 939 19.60 11.19 -26.59
N PHE A 940 18.93 11.63 -25.53
CA PHE A 940 18.65 10.84 -24.34
C PHE A 940 17.15 10.94 -24.01
N ALA A 941 16.35 10.17 -24.74
CA ALA A 941 14.89 10.29 -24.73
C ALA A 941 14.47 11.71 -25.16
N ASP A 942 13.66 12.41 -24.36
CA ASP A 942 13.22 13.78 -24.60
C ASP A 942 14.35 14.82 -24.42
N ASP A 943 15.39 14.54 -23.63
CA ASP A 943 16.57 15.41 -23.52
C ASP A 943 17.42 15.32 -24.80
N THR A 944 17.43 16.38 -25.62
CA THR A 944 18.22 16.46 -26.86
C THR A 944 19.30 17.54 -26.75
N THR A 945 20.47 17.33 -27.38
CA THR A 945 21.57 18.30 -27.32
C THR A 945 22.31 18.36 -28.64
N VAL A 946 22.40 19.57 -29.22
CA VAL A 946 23.19 19.84 -30.43
C VAL A 946 24.54 20.40 -30.02
N ILE A 947 25.62 19.81 -30.54
CA ILE A 947 27.01 20.19 -30.26
C ILE A 947 27.61 20.70 -31.58
N GLY A 948 27.91 21.99 -31.68
CA GLY A 948 28.64 22.57 -32.81
C GLY A 948 30.14 22.62 -32.53
N LEU A 949 30.93 21.83 -33.25
CA LEU A 949 32.39 21.80 -33.14
C LEU A 949 33.03 22.85 -34.07
N ILE A 950 32.93 24.12 -33.67
CA ILE A 950 33.31 25.25 -34.52
C ILE A 950 34.83 25.40 -34.61
N GLN A 951 35.33 25.61 -35.82
CA GLN A 951 36.73 25.91 -36.11
C GLN A 951 36.83 27.25 -36.84
N ASP A 952 37.86 28.04 -36.53
CA ASP A 952 38.28 29.29 -37.18
C ASP A 952 37.21 30.41 -37.31
N GLY A 953 36.01 30.21 -36.75
CA GLY A 953 34.92 31.19 -36.69
C GLY A 953 33.65 30.78 -37.44
N ASP A 954 33.67 29.70 -38.22
CA ASP A 954 32.54 29.30 -39.06
C ASP A 954 31.42 28.61 -38.27
N GLU A 955 30.29 29.30 -38.13
CA GLU A 955 29.07 28.78 -37.49
C GLU A 955 28.01 28.29 -38.48
N SER A 956 28.28 28.31 -39.79
CA SER A 956 27.28 28.06 -40.84
C SER A 956 26.56 26.72 -40.66
N ALA A 957 27.32 25.62 -40.58
CA ALA A 957 26.80 24.27 -40.37
C ALA A 957 25.99 24.15 -39.06
N TYR A 958 26.46 24.74 -37.96
CA TYR A 958 25.77 24.71 -36.66
C TYR A 958 24.39 25.41 -36.73
N ARG A 959 24.31 26.58 -37.38
CA ARG A 959 23.05 27.31 -37.54
C ARG A 959 22.10 26.62 -38.51
N GLN A 960 22.61 26.15 -39.66
CA GLN A 960 21.82 25.42 -40.65
C GLN A 960 21.22 24.14 -40.06
N GLU A 961 21.98 23.40 -39.24
CA GLU A 961 21.49 22.21 -38.53
C GLU A 961 20.42 22.54 -37.48
N ILE A 962 20.47 23.71 -36.84
CA ILE A 962 19.44 24.17 -35.89
C ILE A 962 18.14 24.57 -36.63
N GLU A 963 18.24 25.22 -37.79
CA GLU A 963 17.10 25.51 -38.66
C GLU A 963 16.48 24.22 -39.22
N GLN A 964 17.30 23.27 -39.68
CA GLN A 964 16.87 21.94 -40.10
C GLN A 964 16.18 21.18 -38.95
N LEU A 965 16.72 21.26 -37.72
CA LEU A 965 16.12 20.65 -36.54
C LEU A 965 14.75 21.28 -36.23
N ALA A 966 14.62 22.61 -36.27
CA ALA A 966 13.33 23.27 -36.08
C ALA A 966 12.31 22.84 -37.16
N ALA A 967 12.71 22.81 -38.43
CA ALA A 967 11.86 22.35 -39.53
C ALA A 967 11.55 20.84 -39.46
N TRP A 968 12.44 20.01 -38.91
CA TRP A 968 12.17 18.60 -38.60
C TRP A 968 11.17 18.46 -37.45
N CYS A 969 11.32 19.24 -36.37
CA CYS A 969 10.39 19.23 -35.24
C CYS A 969 8.97 19.60 -35.65
N SER A 970 8.80 20.66 -36.46
CA SER A 970 7.50 21.04 -37.04
C SER A 970 6.88 19.93 -37.88
N ARG A 971 7.65 19.30 -38.80
CA ARG A 971 7.19 18.17 -39.62
C ARG A 971 6.80 16.93 -38.80
N ASN A 972 7.32 16.80 -37.58
CA ASN A 972 7.11 15.65 -36.71
C ASN A 972 6.18 15.94 -35.51
N ASN A 973 5.45 17.07 -35.52
CA ASN A 973 4.55 17.47 -34.44
C ASN A 973 5.25 17.48 -33.06
N LEU A 974 6.48 18.01 -32.99
CA LEU A 974 7.26 18.18 -31.77
C LEU A 974 7.43 19.67 -31.48
N GLU A 975 6.74 20.16 -30.44
CA GLU A 975 6.79 21.55 -30.02
C GLU A 975 8.06 21.83 -29.20
N LEU A 976 8.92 22.74 -29.68
CA LEU A 976 10.15 23.16 -29.02
C LEU A 976 9.84 24.15 -27.88
N ASN A 977 10.38 23.89 -26.68
CA ASN A 977 10.18 24.78 -25.53
C ASN A 977 11.29 25.85 -25.48
N THR A 978 11.11 26.95 -26.21
CA THR A 978 12.10 28.04 -26.31
C THR A 978 12.51 28.63 -24.96
N LEU A 979 11.57 28.76 -24.00
CA LEU A 979 11.82 29.30 -22.66
C LEU A 979 12.71 28.43 -21.74
N LYS A 980 12.92 27.16 -22.08
CA LYS A 980 13.85 26.25 -21.37
C LYS A 980 15.03 25.80 -22.22
N THR A 981 14.94 26.00 -23.53
CA THR A 981 16.04 25.72 -24.45
C THR A 981 17.12 26.76 -24.18
N VAL A 982 18.33 26.31 -23.87
CA VAL A 982 19.44 27.19 -23.46
C VAL A 982 20.71 26.83 -24.22
N GLU A 983 21.54 27.83 -24.48
CA GLU A 983 22.86 27.63 -25.07
C GLU A 983 23.95 27.71 -23.99
N MET A 984 25.00 26.91 -24.10
CA MET A 984 26.25 27.08 -23.35
C MET A 984 27.42 27.12 -24.33
N ILE A 985 28.29 28.11 -24.21
CA ILE A 985 29.46 28.27 -25.07
C ILE A 985 30.71 27.86 -24.29
N VAL A 986 31.59 27.08 -24.92
CA VAL A 986 32.85 26.60 -24.35
C VAL A 986 33.99 27.10 -25.24
N ASP A 987 34.65 28.17 -24.80
CA ASP A 987 35.76 28.82 -25.50
C ASP A 987 36.98 28.95 -24.57
N PHE A 988 38.17 28.67 -25.10
CA PHE A 988 39.46 28.81 -24.41
C PHE A 988 40.50 29.57 -25.26
N ARG A 989 40.07 30.25 -26.33
CA ARG A 989 40.90 31.15 -27.13
C ARG A 989 41.30 32.37 -26.30
N ARG A 990 42.51 32.91 -26.54
CA ARG A 990 43.04 34.08 -25.80
C ARG A 990 42.37 35.41 -26.16
N ASN A 991 41.73 35.48 -27.32
CA ASN A 991 40.97 36.62 -27.79
C ASN A 991 39.62 36.10 -28.27
N THR A 992 38.55 36.45 -27.56
CA THR A 992 37.19 35.92 -27.77
C THR A 992 36.34 37.01 -28.42
N PRO A 993 36.03 36.92 -29.73
CA PRO A 993 35.13 37.87 -30.38
C PRO A 993 33.72 37.74 -29.79
N ALA A 994 32.94 38.83 -29.83
CA ALA A 994 31.54 38.81 -29.42
C ALA A 994 30.73 37.93 -30.38
N LEU A 995 30.36 36.74 -29.92
CA LEU A 995 29.60 35.77 -30.73
C LEU A 995 28.13 36.21 -30.87
N PRO A 996 27.52 36.14 -32.06
CA PRO A 996 26.12 36.53 -32.22
C PRO A 996 25.17 35.64 -31.40
N PRO A 997 24.08 36.20 -30.86
CA PRO A 997 23.06 35.43 -30.16
C PRO A 997 22.37 34.46 -31.13
N LEU A 998 22.13 33.24 -30.67
CA LEU A 998 21.39 32.23 -31.43
C LEU A 998 19.89 32.57 -31.43
N THR A 999 19.25 32.49 -32.59
CA THR A 999 17.79 32.64 -32.75
C THR A 999 17.17 31.33 -33.23
N ILE A 1000 16.00 30.98 -32.68
CA ILE A 1000 15.18 29.83 -33.06
C ILE A 1000 13.73 30.30 -33.14
N MET A 1001 13.08 30.12 -34.29
CA MET A 1001 11.69 30.56 -34.52
C MET A 1001 11.46 32.02 -34.08
N ASN A 1002 12.33 32.92 -34.54
CA ASN A 1002 12.37 34.36 -34.21
C ASN A 1002 12.52 34.71 -32.71
N SER A 1003 12.79 33.73 -31.84
CA SER A 1003 13.09 33.92 -30.41
C SER A 1003 14.59 33.80 -30.17
N THR A 1004 15.19 34.68 -29.35
CA THR A 1004 16.59 34.54 -28.93
C THR A 1004 16.74 33.47 -27.84
N VAL A 1005 17.75 32.60 -27.99
CA VAL A 1005 18.08 31.55 -27.02
C VAL A 1005 18.96 32.15 -25.92
N PRO A 1006 18.62 32.01 -24.63
CA PRO A 1006 19.45 32.52 -23.55
C PRO A 1006 20.71 31.66 -23.34
N THR A 1007 21.87 32.32 -23.27
CA THR A 1007 23.15 31.67 -22.93
C THR A 1007 23.30 31.49 -21.41
N VAL A 1008 23.86 30.36 -20.97
CA VAL A 1008 24.09 30.03 -19.55
C VAL A 1008 25.52 29.59 -19.26
N GLU A 1009 26.08 30.04 -18.14
CA GLU A 1009 27.45 29.68 -17.70
C GLU A 1009 27.56 28.23 -17.21
N SER A 1010 26.45 27.63 -16.77
CA SER A 1010 26.39 26.22 -16.37
C SER A 1010 25.00 25.64 -16.51
N PHE A 1011 24.93 24.37 -16.91
CA PHE A 1011 23.68 23.64 -17.13
C PHE A 1011 23.69 22.27 -16.46
N ARG A 1012 22.51 21.77 -16.08
CA ARG A 1012 22.36 20.51 -15.33
C ARG A 1012 22.01 19.31 -16.22
N PHE A 1013 22.87 19.04 -17.20
CA PHE A 1013 22.68 17.97 -18.18
C PHE A 1013 22.63 16.57 -17.54
N LEU A 1014 21.54 15.83 -17.82
CA LEU A 1014 21.24 14.48 -17.31
C LEU A 1014 21.46 14.30 -15.80
N GLY A 1015 21.29 15.38 -15.03
CA GLY A 1015 21.43 15.40 -13.58
C GLY A 1015 22.83 15.69 -13.05
N THR A 1016 23.86 15.63 -13.89
CA THR A 1016 25.22 16.17 -13.65
C THR A 1016 25.21 17.68 -13.91
N THR A 1017 26.16 18.45 -13.39
CA THR A 1017 26.28 19.89 -13.71
C THR A 1017 27.57 20.11 -14.50
N ILE A 1018 27.46 20.75 -15.66
CA ILE A 1018 28.59 21.11 -16.55
C ILE A 1018 28.63 22.64 -16.62
N SER A 1019 29.82 23.24 -16.57
CA SER A 1019 30.05 24.68 -16.74
C SER A 1019 30.78 24.99 -18.04
N GLN A 1020 30.68 26.23 -18.52
CA GLN A 1020 31.38 26.75 -19.70
C GLN A 1020 32.90 26.57 -19.62
N ASP A 1021 33.48 26.63 -18.42
CA ASP A 1021 34.92 26.43 -18.19
C ASP A 1021 35.31 24.95 -17.97
N LEU A 1022 34.34 24.03 -18.07
CA LEU A 1022 34.42 22.58 -17.79
C LEU A 1022 35.09 22.22 -16.45
N LYS A 1023 34.93 23.06 -15.41
CA LYS A 1023 35.23 22.70 -14.02
C LYS A 1023 34.07 21.91 -13.39
N TRP A 1024 34.35 21.29 -12.25
CA TRP A 1024 33.40 20.42 -11.54
C TRP A 1024 33.11 20.85 -10.09
N ASP A 1025 33.63 22.01 -9.68
CA ASP A 1025 33.48 22.58 -8.34
C ASP A 1025 32.00 22.77 -7.96
N THR A 1026 31.19 23.37 -8.83
CA THR A 1026 29.74 23.56 -8.62
C THR A 1026 29.01 22.23 -8.41
N HIS A 1027 29.36 21.20 -9.19
CA HIS A 1027 28.80 19.86 -9.08
C HIS A 1027 29.25 19.15 -7.79
N ILE A 1028 30.54 19.28 -7.46
CA ILE A 1028 31.16 18.67 -6.28
C ILE A 1028 30.64 19.32 -5.00
N ASP A 1029 30.43 20.63 -4.95
CA ASP A 1029 29.87 21.33 -3.79
C ASP A 1029 28.41 20.97 -3.54
N ALA A 1030 27.60 20.93 -4.60
CA ALA A 1030 26.24 20.41 -4.52
C ALA A 1030 26.20 18.94 -4.03
N THR A 1031 27.23 18.15 -4.37
CA THR A 1031 27.37 16.74 -3.99
C THR A 1031 27.85 16.58 -2.54
N ILE A 1032 28.86 17.33 -2.11
CA ILE A 1032 29.36 17.37 -0.74
C ILE A 1032 28.25 17.85 0.21
N LYS A 1033 27.52 18.90 -0.13
CA LYS A 1033 26.41 19.45 0.68
C LYS A 1033 25.33 18.39 0.95
N LYS A 1034 24.94 17.63 -0.08
CA LYS A 1034 23.98 16.51 0.05
C LYS A 1034 24.56 15.32 0.84
N ALA A 1035 25.83 14.99 0.67
CA ALA A 1035 26.49 13.93 1.44
C ALA A 1035 26.64 14.29 2.93
N GLN A 1036 26.99 15.55 3.24
CA GLN A 1036 27.08 16.06 4.62
C GLN A 1036 25.73 16.06 5.34
N GLN A 1037 24.64 16.45 4.67
CA GLN A 1037 23.28 16.30 5.19
C GLN A 1037 22.97 14.85 5.56
N ARG A 1038 23.39 13.88 4.73
CA ARG A 1038 23.16 12.44 4.97
C ARG A 1038 24.07 11.84 6.05
N LEU A 1039 25.27 12.40 6.26
CA LEU A 1039 26.15 12.00 7.37
C LEU A 1039 25.53 12.25 8.76
N TYR A 1040 24.59 13.19 8.90
CA TYR A 1040 23.84 13.38 10.15
C TYR A 1040 23.10 12.09 10.56
N PHE A 1041 22.44 11.43 9.61
CA PHE A 1041 21.72 10.17 9.85
C PHE A 1041 22.67 9.04 10.22
N LEU A 1042 23.83 8.92 9.55
CA LEU A 1042 24.86 7.94 9.92
C LEU A 1042 25.37 8.16 11.37
N ARG A 1043 25.53 9.43 11.80
CA ARG A 1043 25.88 9.78 13.19
C ARG A 1043 24.77 9.40 14.18
N GLN A 1044 23.49 9.53 13.81
CA GLN A 1044 22.38 9.05 14.64
C GLN A 1044 22.39 7.52 14.74
N LEU A 1045 22.54 6.81 13.63
CA LEU A 1045 22.58 5.34 13.61
C LEU A 1045 23.71 4.79 14.51
N ARG A 1046 24.91 5.38 14.49
CA ARG A 1046 25.98 5.01 15.44
C ARG A 1046 25.61 5.26 16.90
N LYS A 1047 24.90 6.36 17.21
CA LYS A 1047 24.38 6.66 18.57
C LYS A 1047 23.34 5.65 19.07
N PHE A 1048 22.80 4.78 18.20
CA PHE A 1048 21.92 3.67 18.55
C PHE A 1048 22.65 2.32 18.70
N ASN A 1049 23.98 2.28 18.55
CA ASN A 1049 24.81 1.07 18.66
C ASN A 1049 24.38 -0.07 17.71
N LEU A 1050 24.04 0.27 16.47
CA LEU A 1050 23.76 -0.72 15.42
C LEU A 1050 25.04 -1.48 14.99
N PRO A 1051 24.93 -2.75 14.57
CA PRO A 1051 26.02 -3.53 13.96
C PRO A 1051 26.73 -2.78 12.83
N GLN A 1052 28.05 -2.95 12.72
CA GLN A 1052 28.86 -2.25 11.72
C GLN A 1052 28.42 -2.58 10.28
N GLU A 1053 28.02 -3.82 10.00
CA GLU A 1053 27.47 -4.22 8.71
C GLU A 1053 26.26 -3.38 8.29
N LEU A 1054 25.30 -3.14 9.19
CA LEU A 1054 24.12 -2.32 8.89
C LEU A 1054 24.50 -0.84 8.66
N LEU A 1055 25.56 -0.35 9.30
CA LEU A 1055 26.10 0.99 9.04
C LEU A 1055 26.80 1.08 7.69
N ILE A 1056 27.53 0.03 7.27
CA ILE A 1056 28.15 -0.07 5.94
C ILE A 1056 27.05 -0.13 4.87
N HIS A 1057 26.07 -1.01 5.01
CA HIS A 1057 24.95 -1.10 4.07
C HIS A 1057 24.15 0.22 3.96
N PHE A 1058 23.94 0.94 5.08
CA PHE A 1058 23.33 2.27 5.04
C PHE A 1058 24.23 3.30 4.35
N TYR A 1059 25.54 3.31 4.64
CA TYR A 1059 26.50 4.17 3.95
C TYR A 1059 26.49 3.91 2.44
N SER A 1060 26.60 2.66 1.99
CA SER A 1060 26.61 2.32 0.58
C SER A 1060 25.30 2.66 -0.11
N ALA A 1061 24.15 2.37 0.51
CA ALA A 1061 22.84 2.66 -0.06
C ALA A 1061 22.47 4.15 -0.09
N VAL A 1062 22.93 4.96 0.88
CA VAL A 1062 22.45 6.35 1.08
C VAL A 1062 23.51 7.42 0.80
N ILE A 1063 24.80 7.14 1.00
CA ILE A 1063 25.88 8.12 0.88
C ILE A 1063 26.79 7.78 -0.31
N GLU A 1064 27.36 6.57 -0.37
CA GLU A 1064 28.23 6.12 -1.47
C GLU A 1064 27.49 6.11 -2.80
N SER A 1065 26.26 5.58 -2.83
CA SER A 1065 25.38 5.55 -4.02
C SER A 1065 25.21 6.92 -4.66
N PHE A 1066 25.22 7.98 -3.85
CA PHE A 1066 25.10 9.35 -4.30
C PHE A 1066 26.47 9.98 -4.64
N LEU A 1067 27.49 9.76 -3.82
CA LEU A 1067 28.89 10.19 -4.12
C LEU A 1067 29.43 9.55 -5.40
N CYS A 1068 28.96 8.36 -5.76
CA CYS A 1068 29.36 7.65 -6.98
C CYS A 1068 28.46 7.93 -8.20
N THR A 1069 27.51 8.86 -8.11
CA THR A 1069 26.68 9.27 -9.27
C THR A 1069 27.58 9.95 -10.30
N SER A 1070 27.54 9.51 -11.56
CA SER A 1070 28.37 10.06 -12.64
C SER A 1070 29.89 10.08 -12.35
N ILE A 1071 30.40 9.29 -11.39
CA ILE A 1071 31.79 9.44 -10.91
C ILE A 1071 32.85 9.19 -11.98
N THR A 1072 32.55 8.37 -13.00
CA THR A 1072 33.45 8.16 -14.15
C THR A 1072 33.50 9.35 -15.11
N VAL A 1073 32.71 10.41 -14.87
CA VAL A 1073 32.63 11.63 -15.68
C VAL A 1073 33.53 12.71 -15.09
N TRP A 1074 33.24 13.12 -13.85
CA TRP A 1074 33.80 14.33 -13.26
C TRP A 1074 35.01 14.09 -12.34
N PHE A 1075 35.19 12.87 -11.81
CA PHE A 1075 36.21 12.63 -10.77
C PHE A 1075 37.65 12.64 -11.33
N GLY A 1076 37.88 12.12 -12.53
CA GLY A 1076 39.21 12.14 -13.17
C GLY A 1076 39.74 13.55 -13.39
N SER A 1077 38.86 14.47 -13.82
CA SER A 1077 39.17 15.88 -14.06
C SER A 1077 38.98 16.78 -12.83
N ALA A 1078 38.67 16.23 -11.65
CA ALA A 1078 38.51 17.01 -10.42
C ALA A 1078 39.85 17.52 -9.88
N THR A 1079 39.86 18.69 -9.21
CA THR A 1079 41.12 19.21 -8.67
C THR A 1079 41.64 18.34 -7.53
N LYS A 1080 42.97 18.34 -7.31
CA LYS A 1080 43.58 17.70 -6.12
C LYS A 1080 43.00 18.26 -4.81
N SER A 1081 42.48 19.48 -4.80
CA SER A 1081 41.75 20.10 -3.67
C SER A 1081 40.42 19.38 -3.43
N ASP A 1082 39.65 19.16 -4.48
CA ASP A 1082 38.29 18.63 -4.42
C ASP A 1082 38.27 17.13 -4.15
N MET A 1083 39.19 16.37 -4.75
CA MET A 1083 39.46 14.98 -4.37
C MET A 1083 39.72 14.87 -2.85
N ARG A 1084 40.51 15.80 -2.28
CA ARG A 1084 40.74 15.87 -0.82
C ARG A 1084 39.48 16.27 -0.04
N ARG A 1085 38.64 17.20 -0.53
CA ARG A 1085 37.36 17.59 0.10
C ARG A 1085 36.34 16.44 0.11
N LEU A 1086 36.26 15.67 -0.98
CA LEU A 1086 35.44 14.48 -1.11
C LEU A 1086 35.94 13.34 -0.21
N GLN A 1087 37.24 12.99 -0.25
CA GLN A 1087 37.77 11.94 0.62
C GLN A 1087 37.74 12.33 2.11
N ARG A 1088 37.78 13.62 2.50
CA ARG A 1088 37.48 14.06 3.88
C ARG A 1088 36.07 13.70 4.32
N THR A 1089 35.10 13.66 3.40
CA THR A 1089 33.71 13.26 3.66
C THR A 1089 33.62 11.74 3.88
N VAL A 1090 34.31 10.94 3.07
CA VAL A 1090 34.40 9.47 3.26
C VAL A 1090 35.19 9.12 4.53
N ARG A 1091 36.34 9.75 4.79
CA ARG A 1091 37.10 9.64 6.05
C ARG A 1091 36.31 10.04 7.29
N THR A 1092 35.27 10.86 7.11
CA THR A 1092 34.33 11.17 8.20
C THR A 1092 33.30 10.06 8.38
N ALA A 1093 32.84 9.39 7.32
CA ALA A 1093 32.03 8.16 7.41
C ALA A 1093 32.82 7.00 8.02
N GLU A 1094 34.06 6.73 7.56
CA GLU A 1094 35.00 5.75 8.14
C GLU A 1094 35.10 5.92 9.67
N ARG A 1095 35.41 7.15 10.12
CA ARG A 1095 35.47 7.50 11.56
C ARG A 1095 34.14 7.35 12.31
N ILE A 1096 32.99 7.39 11.62
CA ILE A 1096 31.65 7.16 12.22
C ILE A 1096 31.32 5.66 12.27
N ILE A 1097 31.82 4.83 11.36
CA ILE A 1097 31.54 3.38 11.33
C ILE A 1097 32.55 2.62 12.20
N GLY A 1098 33.83 3.02 12.16
CA GLY A 1098 34.93 2.30 12.82
C GLY A 1098 35.44 1.09 12.03
N VAL A 1099 35.30 1.14 10.70
CA VAL A 1099 35.81 0.16 9.72
C VAL A 1099 36.39 0.99 8.56
N PRO A 1100 37.51 0.60 7.93
CA PRO A 1100 37.95 1.22 6.68
C PRO A 1100 36.86 1.06 5.60
N LEU A 1101 36.65 2.12 4.83
CA LEU A 1101 35.79 2.12 3.65
C LEU A 1101 36.69 2.25 2.41
N PRO A 1102 36.30 1.67 1.26
CA PRO A 1102 37.07 1.85 0.03
C PRO A 1102 37.18 3.34 -0.33
N THR A 1103 38.35 3.77 -0.78
CA THR A 1103 38.55 5.18 -1.14
C THR A 1103 37.77 5.53 -2.41
N LEU A 1104 37.47 6.82 -2.62
CA LEU A 1104 36.86 7.26 -3.86
C LEU A 1104 37.76 7.01 -5.07
N GLN A 1105 39.08 6.92 -4.89
CA GLN A 1105 40.02 6.53 -5.94
C GLN A 1105 39.84 5.05 -6.33
N GLU A 1106 39.73 4.13 -5.37
CA GLU A 1106 39.44 2.71 -5.65
C GLU A 1106 38.06 2.53 -6.30
N LEU A 1107 37.04 3.22 -5.79
CA LEU A 1107 35.68 3.18 -6.34
C LEU A 1107 35.63 3.76 -7.75
N TYR A 1108 36.34 4.85 -8.03
CA TYR A 1108 36.51 5.41 -9.37
C TYR A 1108 37.22 4.41 -10.29
N THR A 1109 38.42 3.94 -9.94
CA THR A 1109 39.20 2.99 -10.75
C THR A 1109 38.42 1.70 -11.04
N SER A 1110 37.75 1.12 -10.04
CA SER A 1110 36.91 -0.07 -10.21
C SER A 1110 35.73 0.18 -11.15
N ARG A 1111 35.07 1.35 -11.06
CA ARG A 1111 33.94 1.73 -11.93
C ARG A 1111 34.39 2.07 -13.35
N VAL A 1112 35.55 2.71 -13.52
CA VAL A 1112 36.16 2.97 -14.84
C VAL A 1112 36.51 1.65 -15.53
N ARG A 1113 37.29 0.76 -14.90
CA ARG A 1113 37.65 -0.54 -15.49
C ARG A 1113 36.41 -1.38 -15.83
N LYS A 1114 35.41 -1.44 -14.93
CA LYS A 1114 34.12 -2.15 -15.18
C LYS A 1114 33.24 -1.52 -16.27
N ARG A 1115 33.42 -0.24 -16.60
CA ARG A 1115 32.73 0.43 -17.71
C ARG A 1115 33.50 0.26 -19.02
N ALA A 1116 34.82 0.44 -19.00
CA ALA A 1116 35.68 0.23 -20.16
C ALA A 1116 35.52 -1.20 -20.71
N LEU A 1117 35.58 -2.22 -19.84
CA LEU A 1117 35.33 -3.62 -20.20
C LEU A 1117 33.93 -3.90 -20.78
N LYS A 1118 32.93 -3.04 -20.52
CA LYS A 1118 31.60 -3.18 -21.14
C LYS A 1118 31.51 -2.51 -22.52
N ILE A 1119 32.36 -1.51 -22.76
CA ILE A 1119 32.43 -0.80 -24.04
C ILE A 1119 33.26 -1.62 -25.04
N THR A 1120 34.37 -2.21 -24.59
CA THR A 1120 35.17 -3.13 -25.43
C THR A 1120 34.42 -4.42 -25.76
N LEU A 1121 33.51 -4.89 -24.91
CA LEU A 1121 32.65 -6.05 -25.17
C LEU A 1121 31.37 -5.75 -25.98
N ASP A 1122 31.13 -4.50 -26.41
CA ASP A 1122 29.92 -4.11 -27.15
C ASP A 1122 30.26 -3.32 -28.43
N PRO A 1123 30.43 -4.00 -29.59
CA PRO A 1123 30.74 -3.36 -30.87
C PRO A 1123 29.69 -2.33 -31.33
N SER A 1124 28.45 -2.39 -30.81
CA SER A 1124 27.40 -1.41 -31.14
C SER A 1124 27.50 -0.10 -30.34
N HIS A 1125 28.48 0.00 -29.44
CA HIS A 1125 28.67 1.17 -28.59
C HIS A 1125 29.52 2.23 -29.30
N PRO A 1126 29.09 3.50 -29.43
CA PRO A 1126 29.84 4.52 -30.19
C PRO A 1126 31.28 4.73 -29.68
N GLY A 1127 31.51 4.55 -28.37
CA GLY A 1127 32.85 4.60 -27.77
C GLY A 1127 33.69 3.33 -27.90
N HIS A 1128 33.23 2.29 -28.62
CA HIS A 1128 34.00 1.04 -28.87
C HIS A 1128 35.21 1.30 -29.76
N ILE A 1129 35.02 2.12 -30.80
CA ILE A 1129 36.04 2.55 -31.78
C ILE A 1129 37.20 3.31 -31.11
N LEU A 1130 37.04 3.76 -29.86
CA LEU A 1130 38.07 4.44 -29.08
C LEU A 1130 39.00 3.48 -28.31
N PHE A 1131 38.82 2.16 -28.49
CA PHE A 1131 39.63 1.10 -27.87
C PHE A 1131 40.30 0.20 -28.92
N ASP A 1132 41.04 0.80 -29.85
CA ASP A 1132 41.94 0.07 -30.77
C ASP A 1132 42.97 -0.75 -29.99
N LEU A 1133 43.20 -2.01 -30.38
CA LEU A 1133 44.38 -2.78 -29.98
C LEU A 1133 45.59 -2.42 -30.87
N LEU A 1134 46.80 -2.50 -30.31
CA LEU A 1134 48.02 -2.44 -31.11
C LEU A 1134 48.20 -3.73 -31.94
N PRO A 1135 48.94 -3.71 -33.06
CA PRO A 1135 49.15 -4.89 -33.92
C PRO A 1135 49.79 -6.11 -33.22
N SER A 1136 50.40 -5.92 -32.05
CA SER A 1136 50.92 -6.98 -31.17
C SER A 1136 49.85 -7.68 -30.33
N GLY A 1137 48.57 -7.31 -30.46
CA GLY A 1137 47.42 -7.95 -29.79
C GLY A 1137 47.30 -7.71 -28.28
N GLY A 1138 48.27 -7.07 -27.64
CA GLY A 1138 48.31 -6.84 -26.19
C GLY A 1138 47.69 -5.51 -25.74
N PRO A 1139 48.42 -4.38 -25.81
CA PRO A 1139 47.93 -3.11 -25.26
C PRO A 1139 46.92 -2.42 -26.18
N TYR A 1140 46.01 -1.66 -25.58
CA TYR A 1140 45.18 -0.68 -26.30
C TYR A 1140 46.02 0.54 -26.70
N ARG A 1141 45.76 1.11 -27.88
CA ARG A 1141 46.42 2.32 -28.38
C ARG A 1141 46.11 3.52 -27.48
N ALA A 1142 47.15 4.19 -26.96
CA ALA A 1142 46.97 5.39 -26.15
C ALA A 1142 46.40 6.56 -26.99
N ALA A 1143 45.38 7.24 -26.48
CA ALA A 1143 44.82 8.43 -27.11
C ALA A 1143 45.83 9.58 -27.13
N ASN A 1144 45.96 10.27 -28.26
CA ASN A 1144 46.81 11.45 -28.39
C ASN A 1144 46.10 12.67 -27.76
N THR A 1145 46.61 13.15 -26.63
CA THR A 1145 46.02 14.26 -25.86
C THR A 1145 47.02 15.38 -25.65
N ARG A 1146 46.69 16.60 -26.10
CA ARG A 1146 47.54 17.80 -25.93
C ARG A 1146 47.30 18.49 -24.59
N THR A 1147 46.05 18.58 -24.12
CA THR A 1147 45.74 19.19 -22.82
C THR A 1147 45.64 18.17 -21.68
N ALA A 1148 46.01 18.60 -20.47
CA ALA A 1148 45.71 17.84 -19.25
C ALA A 1148 44.20 17.62 -19.03
N ARG A 1149 43.36 18.49 -19.62
CA ARG A 1149 41.89 18.41 -19.56
C ARG A 1149 41.39 17.19 -20.33
N HIS A 1150 41.86 16.99 -21.56
CA HIS A 1150 41.56 15.81 -22.37
C HIS A 1150 42.22 14.56 -21.77
N LYS A 1151 43.49 14.63 -21.34
CA LYS A 1151 44.21 13.51 -20.71
C LYS A 1151 43.51 12.94 -19.47
N ASN A 1152 42.92 13.78 -18.64
CA ASN A 1152 42.23 13.37 -17.41
C ASN A 1152 40.75 12.98 -17.64
N SER A 1153 40.29 12.91 -18.88
CA SER A 1153 38.94 12.48 -19.25
C SER A 1153 38.79 10.94 -19.24
N PHE A 1154 37.57 10.46 -19.50
CA PHE A 1154 37.24 9.05 -19.32
C PHE A 1154 38.07 8.08 -20.19
N PHE A 1155 38.17 8.29 -21.51
CA PHE A 1155 38.81 7.30 -22.39
C PHE A 1155 40.32 7.18 -22.20
N PRO A 1156 41.12 8.26 -22.18
CA PRO A 1156 42.57 8.13 -21.99
C PRO A 1156 42.90 7.50 -20.64
N GLN A 1157 42.14 7.84 -19.58
CA GLN A 1157 42.28 7.22 -18.28
C GLN A 1157 41.76 5.76 -18.24
N ALA A 1158 40.75 5.40 -19.02
CA ALA A 1158 40.26 4.02 -19.15
C ALA A 1158 41.26 3.13 -19.90
N ILE A 1159 41.82 3.61 -21.02
CA ILE A 1159 42.88 2.94 -21.79
C ILE A 1159 44.11 2.73 -20.90
N TYR A 1160 44.57 3.77 -20.20
CA TYR A 1160 45.64 3.67 -19.21
C TYR A 1160 45.35 2.60 -18.15
N LEU A 1161 44.12 2.56 -17.61
CA LEU A 1161 43.68 1.57 -16.60
C LEU A 1161 43.29 0.20 -17.17
N LEU A 1162 43.42 -0.04 -18.48
CA LEU A 1162 43.36 -1.36 -19.10
C LEU A 1162 44.74 -1.87 -19.50
N ASN A 1163 45.68 -0.96 -19.80
CA ASN A 1163 47.08 -1.26 -20.08
C ASN A 1163 47.95 -1.44 -18.81
N SER A 1164 47.40 -1.17 -17.62
CA SER A 1164 48.06 -1.28 -16.30
C SER A 1164 47.46 -2.36 -15.41
#